data_AF-A0A560VDA9-F1
#
_entry.id   AF-A0A560VDA9-F1
#
_cell.length_a   1.000
_cell.length_b   1.000
_cell.length_c   1.000
_cell.angle_alpha   90.00
_cell.angle_beta   90.00
_cell.angle_gamma   90.00
#
_symmetry.space_group_name_H-M   'P 1'
#
loop_
_entity.id
_entity.type
_entity.pdbx_description
1 polymer ?
#
loop_
_entity_poly.entity_id
_entity_poly.type
_entity_poly.pdbx_seq_one_letter_code
_entity_poly.pdbx_strand_id
1 'polypeptide(L)'
;MKPDRAVNQAESTALAEAREAPAASLAARGGHEAGREAEVASRRHAEYGWPTGTPGVSAMLEVEAGISEQGRLASWRYRARLSTASGEARSRPVPVSGEAPAHGDSGAYGAYGGRALPFVYRHAEARIEVEDPAFAIPAHAHVFARESGLDECAAELRADPVELRLRHLDPVADAGAQAVIRMVSERARWQAPAIAVPASSWLRGRGFAFDGRRVEADRAEQGAPGAASLDARPDWSAWVVDIEVDPASGDVALRRVVAGQGAGEPGPDGLPRGSGVAAAQVEATVARLLGVQHAARHAFDESAGEGGAGGDALAYELTRAGQATSELAAAPDLASLDPAERARLERAAAPAAAAIANALYDATGVRFRAPPFDARTVREALATHQARAAMAARQPTAAQRWRRWLKGGGIGGVVGGLIGLAGAMLPGPAPIAPIPAGSAGGAQVWSAETLERGRLVAIAGDCAVCHTAPGGKPNAGGFPLETPFGTIYSTNLTPDAETGIGNWSYPAFARAMREGISRDGHHLYPAFPYTAFARLSEPDMLALYAYLMSQPAVKAAAPPTRLPFPMNQRRLVAGWNWLYHDDTPYVPDPARSAQWNRGKYLVDGAGHCSACHSPRNALGAEKGGFAYLSGGQAEGWDAPALVAASHAAPVPWTEDALFRYLRTGFSPEHGVAAGPMAPVVAGLAELPEGDVRAIAHYLASLSPSVDAQAASAAAASRAGGAELVSTLGMENGRRAFDAACAVCHAESGGVGHFGVRPLMGLNTSVSHANPDNLLRVLQNGIAQPATAALGYMPAFRDEFDDRQMAELAAYIRKRYAPDQPAWRDLEAASARIRAQGAGH
;
A
#
# COMPACT_ATOMS: atom_id res chain seq x y z
N MET A 1 -40.25 44.21 9.71
CA MET A 1 -39.49 45.17 10.54
C MET A 1 -38.00 44.91 10.33
N LYS A 2 -37.35 45.74 9.50
CA LYS A 2 -35.96 46.20 9.72
C LYS A 2 -35.95 47.16 10.94
N PRO A 3 -34.83 47.67 11.49
CA PRO A 3 -33.42 47.65 11.06
C PRO A 3 -32.48 47.22 12.25
N ASP A 4 -31.13 47.27 12.30
CA ASP A 4 -30.19 48.29 11.85
C ASP A 4 -28.73 47.79 11.66
N ARG A 5 -28.02 48.53 10.82
CA ARG A 5 -26.69 48.29 10.25
C ARG A 5 -25.92 49.63 10.31
N ALA A 6 -24.59 49.54 10.42
CA ALA A 6 -23.58 50.61 10.25
C ALA A 6 -23.40 51.54 11.48
N VAL A 7 -22.18 51.99 11.85
CA VAL A 7 -21.21 52.83 11.10
C VAL A 7 -19.81 52.65 11.76
N ASN A 8 -18.74 52.17 11.06
CA ASN A 8 -17.56 52.90 10.50
C ASN A 8 -17.09 54.14 11.34
N GLN A 9 -15.83 54.53 11.56
CA GLN A 9 -14.55 54.39 10.86
C GLN A 9 -13.46 55.10 11.73
N ALA A 10 -12.19 54.66 11.60
CA ALA A 10 -10.94 55.45 11.63
C ALA A 10 -10.47 56.23 12.89
N GLU A 11 -9.23 55.93 13.34
CA GLU A 11 -8.17 56.84 13.85
C GLU A 11 -7.03 55.93 14.42
N SER A 12 -5.96 55.61 13.68
CA SER A 12 -4.71 56.35 13.48
C SER A 12 -4.04 56.92 14.75
N THR A 13 -2.76 56.54 14.92
CA THR A 13 -1.65 57.24 15.60
C THR A 13 -1.43 57.12 17.11
N ALA A 14 -0.13 57.07 17.42
CA ALA A 14 0.55 57.43 18.67
C ALA A 14 0.70 56.34 19.74
N LEU A 15 1.84 55.61 19.66
CA LEU A 15 2.80 55.55 20.77
C LEU A 15 4.16 55.11 20.21
N ALA A 16 4.88 56.11 19.71
CA ALA A 16 6.31 56.05 19.52
C ALA A 16 6.98 56.91 20.61
N GLU A 17 8.22 56.54 20.92
CA GLU A 17 9.26 57.38 21.51
C GLU A 17 9.32 57.52 23.05
N ALA A 18 10.22 56.73 23.64
CA ALA A 18 11.18 57.25 24.59
C ALA A 18 12.59 57.07 23.99
N ARG A 19 13.18 58.20 23.60
CA ARG A 19 14.53 58.37 23.03
C ARG A 19 15.55 58.69 24.12
N GLU A 20 16.75 58.15 23.91
CA GLU A 20 18.08 58.79 24.02
C GLU A 20 18.63 59.30 25.37
N ALA A 21 19.83 58.80 25.71
CA ALA A 21 20.96 59.65 26.15
C ALA A 21 22.33 58.98 25.84
N PRO A 22 23.41 59.75 25.60
CA PRO A 22 24.54 59.34 24.75
C PRO A 22 25.95 59.30 25.42
N ALA A 23 26.84 58.57 24.74
CA ALA A 23 28.30 58.68 24.53
C ALA A 23 29.25 59.33 25.57
N ALA A 24 30.29 58.57 25.95
CA ALA A 24 31.69 59.04 25.96
C ALA A 24 32.69 57.87 25.84
N SER A 25 33.65 58.05 24.93
CA SER A 25 34.71 57.15 24.48
C SER A 25 36.02 57.36 25.27
N LEU A 26 36.84 56.32 25.46
CA LEU A 26 38.29 56.29 25.14
C LEU A 26 38.99 55.02 25.68
N ALA A 27 39.42 54.12 24.78
CA ALA A 27 40.83 53.76 24.56
C ALA A 27 40.96 52.50 23.67
N ALA A 28 41.84 52.62 22.67
CA ALA A 28 42.05 51.72 21.54
C ALA A 28 42.75 50.38 21.87
N ARG A 29 42.50 49.34 21.05
CA ARG A 29 43.50 48.64 20.20
C ARG A 29 42.90 47.42 19.47
N GLY A 30 42.88 47.49 18.14
CA GLY A 30 43.18 46.44 17.15
C GLY A 30 42.45 45.08 17.21
N GLY A 31 41.68 44.77 16.16
CA GLY A 31 41.32 43.40 15.80
C GLY A 31 40.09 43.32 14.88
N HIS A 32 40.33 42.99 13.60
CA HIS A 32 39.40 42.60 12.54
C HIS A 32 37.90 42.43 12.88
N GLU A 33 37.04 43.20 12.18
CA GLU A 33 35.62 42.89 12.01
C GLU A 33 35.46 41.61 11.19
N ALA A 34 35.10 40.51 11.86
CA ALA A 34 34.45 39.36 11.24
C ALA A 34 32.94 39.60 11.31
N GLY A 35 32.31 39.82 10.15
CA GLY A 35 30.86 39.78 10.01
C GLY A 35 30.34 38.43 10.49
N ARG A 36 29.24 38.45 11.25
CA ARG A 36 28.53 37.25 11.74
C ARG A 36 28.15 36.36 10.55
N GLU A 37 28.96 35.35 10.26
CA GLU A 37 28.52 34.19 9.49
C GLU A 37 27.35 33.56 10.26
N ALA A 38 26.17 33.46 9.63
CA ALA A 38 25.11 32.61 10.15
C ALA A 38 25.68 31.20 10.33
N GLU A 39 25.51 30.58 11.51
CA GLU A 39 26.04 29.25 11.82
C GLU A 39 25.65 28.22 10.74
N VAL A 40 26.62 27.89 9.88
CA VAL A 40 26.49 26.85 8.84
C VAL A 40 26.93 25.53 9.46
N ALA A 41 25.99 24.58 9.58
CA ALA A 41 26.25 23.25 10.14
C ALA A 41 27.01 22.34 9.17
N SER A 42 26.75 22.49 7.87
CA SER A 42 27.37 21.70 6.81
C SER A 42 27.50 22.51 5.51
N ARG A 43 28.67 22.46 4.88
CA ARG A 43 28.89 22.97 3.51
C ARG A 43 29.17 21.80 2.57
N ARG A 44 28.42 21.70 1.48
CA ARG A 44 28.57 20.68 0.46
C ARG A 44 29.03 21.30 -0.85
N HIS A 45 30.08 20.75 -1.45
CA HIS A 45 30.58 21.16 -2.77
C HIS A 45 30.58 19.96 -3.73
N ALA A 46 30.02 20.12 -4.93
CA ALA A 46 29.94 19.09 -5.96
C ALA A 46 30.04 19.65 -7.39
N GLU A 47 30.70 18.90 -8.27
CA GLU A 47 30.87 19.23 -9.70
C GLU A 47 30.12 18.24 -10.60
N TYR A 48 29.52 18.75 -11.68
CA TYR A 48 28.60 18.04 -12.56
C TYR A 48 29.00 18.23 -14.01
N GLY A 49 28.95 17.17 -14.79
CA GLY A 49 29.20 17.20 -16.23
C GLY A 49 27.91 17.09 -17.03
N TRP A 50 27.85 17.78 -18.18
CA TRP A 50 26.78 17.59 -19.16
C TRP A 50 27.31 17.59 -20.61
N PRO A 51 26.97 16.61 -21.45
CA PRO A 51 27.37 16.63 -22.86
C PRO A 51 26.56 17.69 -23.64
N THR A 52 27.23 18.60 -24.36
CA THR A 52 26.54 19.67 -25.12
C THR A 52 26.10 19.24 -26.51
N GLY A 53 26.36 17.99 -26.92
CA GLY A 53 26.12 17.49 -28.27
C GLY A 53 27.19 17.88 -29.29
N THR A 54 28.03 18.86 -28.99
CA THR A 54 29.20 19.23 -29.80
C THR A 54 30.40 18.32 -29.45
N PRO A 55 31.01 17.63 -30.41
CA PRO A 55 32.17 16.78 -30.14
C PRO A 55 33.30 17.54 -29.43
N GLY A 56 33.78 17.00 -28.30
CA GLY A 56 34.89 17.58 -27.54
C GLY A 56 34.54 18.77 -26.64
N VAL A 57 33.26 19.14 -26.53
CA VAL A 57 32.76 20.19 -25.64
C VAL A 57 31.77 19.58 -24.62
N SER A 58 31.92 19.94 -23.36
CA SER A 58 31.01 19.55 -22.26
C SER A 58 30.75 20.75 -21.36
N ALA A 59 29.62 20.79 -20.67
CA ALA A 59 29.38 21.76 -19.62
C ALA A 59 29.88 21.19 -18.28
N MET A 60 30.53 22.03 -17.49
CA MET A 60 30.88 21.78 -16.10
C MET A 60 30.06 22.71 -15.21
N LEU A 61 29.32 22.16 -14.27
CA LEU A 61 28.45 22.89 -13.36
C LEU A 61 28.88 22.56 -11.92
N GLU A 62 29.10 23.57 -11.10
CA GLU A 62 29.63 23.50 -9.74
C GLU A 62 28.55 24.01 -8.79
N VAL A 63 28.26 23.25 -7.74
CA VAL A 63 27.24 23.57 -6.73
C VAL A 63 27.89 23.52 -5.36
N GLU A 64 27.86 24.65 -4.65
CA GLU A 64 28.20 24.76 -3.23
C GLU A 64 26.95 25.16 -2.44
N ALA A 65 26.52 24.35 -1.47
CA ALA A 65 25.35 24.62 -0.65
C ALA A 65 25.71 24.57 0.84
N GLY A 66 25.38 25.63 1.58
CA GLY A 66 25.52 25.71 3.03
C GLY A 66 24.16 25.60 3.71
N ILE A 67 24.00 24.65 4.63
CA ILE A 67 22.75 24.46 5.38
C ILE A 67 23.00 24.71 6.87
N SER A 68 22.09 25.45 7.50
CA SER A 68 22.13 25.73 8.94
C SER A 68 21.71 24.51 9.78
N GLU A 69 21.97 24.53 11.08
CA GLU A 69 21.56 23.45 12.00
C GLU A 69 20.04 23.20 12.00
N GLN A 70 19.24 24.21 11.65
CA GLN A 70 17.79 24.12 11.55
C GLN A 70 17.30 23.61 10.18
N GLY A 71 18.22 23.18 9.31
CA GLY A 71 17.92 22.66 7.99
C GLY A 71 17.43 23.73 7.00
N ARG A 72 17.84 25.00 7.18
CA ARG A 72 17.59 26.10 6.23
C ARG A 72 18.80 26.32 5.34
N LEU A 73 18.58 26.54 4.04
CA LEU A 73 19.63 26.87 3.10
C LEU A 73 20.19 28.28 3.38
N ALA A 74 21.37 28.31 4.00
CA ALA A 74 22.06 29.53 4.40
C ALA A 74 22.81 30.16 3.23
N SER A 75 23.52 29.35 2.44
CA SER A 75 24.27 29.83 1.28
C SER A 75 24.11 28.93 0.06
N TRP A 76 24.11 29.52 -1.13
CA TRP A 76 24.12 28.81 -2.40
C TRP A 76 25.13 29.45 -3.36
N ARG A 77 26.17 28.73 -3.76
CA ARG A 77 27.05 29.15 -4.86
C ARG A 77 26.89 28.21 -6.03
N TYR A 78 26.73 28.78 -7.20
CA TYR A 78 26.55 28.04 -8.43
C TYR A 78 27.47 28.61 -9.50
N ARG A 79 28.28 27.75 -10.11
CA ARG A 79 29.10 28.13 -11.27
C ARG A 79 28.80 27.20 -12.44
N ALA A 80 28.61 27.72 -13.64
CA ALA A 80 28.50 26.90 -14.85
C ALA A 80 29.42 27.43 -15.94
N ARG A 81 30.13 26.54 -16.63
CA ARG A 81 31.10 26.89 -17.67
C ARG A 81 31.22 25.80 -18.73
N LEU A 82 31.68 26.16 -19.92
CA LEU A 82 32.03 25.20 -20.96
C LEU A 82 33.47 24.68 -20.75
N SER A 83 33.66 23.37 -20.90
CA SER A 83 34.91 22.64 -20.80
C SER A 83 35.25 21.98 -22.15
N THR A 84 36.51 22.11 -22.59
CA THR A 84 37.01 21.52 -23.84
C THR A 84 38.16 20.54 -23.58
N ALA A 85 38.37 19.58 -24.48
CA ALA A 85 39.41 18.54 -24.35
C ALA A 85 40.85 19.08 -24.23
N SER A 86 41.11 20.35 -24.57
CA SER A 86 42.41 21.03 -24.48
C SER A 86 42.59 21.89 -23.22
N GLY A 87 41.66 21.86 -22.27
CA GLY A 87 41.63 22.73 -21.09
C GLY A 87 40.61 23.89 -21.23
N GLU A 88 40.50 24.70 -20.17
CA GLU A 88 39.51 25.77 -20.01
C GLU A 88 39.49 26.75 -21.20
N ALA A 89 38.33 26.89 -21.86
CA ALA A 89 38.10 28.01 -22.77
C ALA A 89 37.99 29.28 -21.91
N ARG A 90 39.05 30.11 -21.89
CA ARG A 90 39.05 31.39 -21.16
C ARG A 90 38.06 32.35 -21.81
N SER A 91 36.86 32.44 -21.27
CA SER A 91 35.93 33.55 -21.52
C SER A 91 35.78 34.39 -20.26
N ARG A 92 35.76 35.73 -20.42
CA ARG A 92 35.53 36.66 -19.30
C ARG A 92 34.14 36.38 -18.69
N PRO A 93 34.03 36.24 -17.36
CA PRO A 93 32.74 36.12 -16.70
C PRO A 93 31.86 37.34 -17.01
N VAL A 94 30.60 37.10 -17.34
CA VAL A 94 29.55 38.12 -17.28
C VAL A 94 29.08 38.12 -15.82
N PRO A 95 29.36 39.17 -15.02
CA PRO A 95 28.86 39.22 -13.65
C PRO A 95 27.35 39.45 -13.72
N VAL A 96 26.57 38.47 -13.29
CA VAL A 96 25.20 38.70 -12.82
C VAL A 96 25.32 38.97 -11.32
N SER A 97 25.89 40.12 -10.96
CA SER A 97 25.95 40.56 -9.56
C SER A 97 24.66 41.31 -9.23
N GLY A 98 23.75 40.65 -8.53
CA GLY A 98 22.79 41.32 -7.66
C GLY A 98 23.14 41.00 -6.22
N GLU A 99 23.36 42.02 -5.38
CA GLU A 99 23.29 41.81 -3.93
C GLU A 99 21.84 41.40 -3.60
N ALA A 100 21.68 40.26 -2.94
CA ALA A 100 20.38 39.85 -2.43
C ALA A 100 19.93 40.87 -1.37
N PRO A 101 18.67 41.37 -1.40
CA PRO A 101 18.17 42.18 -0.30
C PRO A 101 18.25 41.37 1.01
N ALA A 102 18.75 42.00 2.07
CA ALA A 102 18.73 41.43 3.40
C ALA A 102 17.25 41.20 3.80
N HIS A 103 16.86 39.93 3.88
CA HIS A 103 15.52 39.39 4.13
C HIS A 103 14.71 39.00 2.89
N GLY A 104 14.74 37.69 2.59
CA GLY A 104 13.52 36.89 2.37
C GLY A 104 12.81 36.99 1.03
N ASP A 105 13.09 37.96 0.17
CA ASP A 105 12.49 38.03 -1.17
C ASP A 105 13.41 37.41 -2.22
N SER A 106 13.15 36.16 -2.57
CA SER A 106 13.78 35.46 -3.70
C SER A 106 13.27 35.94 -5.08
N GLY A 107 12.70 37.15 -5.15
CA GLY A 107 12.08 37.75 -6.33
C GLY A 107 12.90 38.86 -6.99
N ALA A 108 14.24 38.75 -6.99
CA ALA A 108 15.10 39.74 -7.64
C ALA A 108 16.34 39.09 -8.30
N TYR A 109 16.15 37.99 -9.02
CA TYR A 109 17.21 37.34 -9.77
C TYR A 109 16.92 37.48 -11.27
N GLY A 110 17.51 38.51 -11.88
CA GLY A 110 17.30 38.92 -13.28
C GLY A 110 17.62 37.84 -14.33
N ALA A 111 17.00 37.95 -15.50
CA ALA A 111 17.06 36.94 -16.56
C ALA A 111 18.46 36.79 -17.20
N TYR A 112 18.92 35.54 -17.37
CA TYR A 112 20.09 35.21 -18.18
C TYR A 112 19.66 35.01 -19.64
N GLY A 113 19.79 36.04 -20.48
CA GLY A 113 19.38 35.99 -21.90
C GLY A 113 17.89 35.68 -22.12
N GLY A 114 17.02 36.10 -21.19
CA GLY A 114 15.59 35.76 -21.21
C GLY A 114 15.23 34.38 -20.61
N ARG A 115 16.22 33.62 -20.10
CA ARG A 115 16.03 32.35 -19.38
C ARG A 115 16.07 32.56 -17.85
N ALA A 116 15.33 31.73 -17.10
CA ALA A 116 15.32 31.76 -15.64
C ALA A 116 16.73 31.48 -15.09
N LEU A 117 17.13 32.17 -14.02
CA LEU A 117 18.32 31.79 -13.28
C LEU A 117 18.12 30.39 -12.65
N PRO A 118 19.21 29.63 -12.45
CA PRO A 118 19.14 28.21 -12.12
C PRO A 118 18.68 27.93 -10.69
N PHE A 119 18.10 28.88 -9.95
CA PHE A 119 17.74 28.71 -8.55
C PHE A 119 16.27 29.07 -8.26
N VAL A 120 15.58 28.16 -7.56
CA VAL A 120 14.12 28.20 -7.35
C VAL A 120 13.75 28.30 -5.85
N TYR A 121 14.67 27.95 -4.96
CA TYR A 121 14.37 27.80 -3.53
C TYR A 121 14.72 29.06 -2.74
N ARG A 122 14.11 29.28 -1.57
CA ARG A 122 14.47 30.38 -0.65
C ARG A 122 15.81 30.07 0.03
N HIS A 123 16.67 31.08 0.13
CA HIS A 123 18.00 31.00 0.72
C HIS A 123 18.33 32.31 1.47
N ALA A 124 19.35 32.31 2.33
CA ALA A 124 19.82 33.56 2.95
C ALA A 124 20.80 34.32 2.03
N GLU A 125 21.74 33.63 1.38
CA GLU A 125 22.69 34.22 0.44
C GLU A 125 22.85 33.34 -0.81
N ALA A 126 22.93 33.94 -2.01
CA ALA A 126 23.30 33.19 -3.20
C ALA A 126 24.26 33.96 -4.12
N ARG A 127 25.19 33.23 -4.74
CA ARG A 127 26.11 33.71 -5.77
C ARG A 127 26.03 32.80 -6.99
N ILE A 128 25.73 33.37 -8.16
CA ILE A 128 25.56 32.61 -9.41
C ILE A 128 26.51 33.18 -10.47
N GLU A 129 27.36 32.32 -11.03
CA GLU A 129 28.34 32.65 -12.08
C GLU A 129 28.10 31.73 -13.29
N VAL A 130 27.70 32.28 -14.45
CA VAL A 130 27.46 31.47 -15.66
C VAL A 130 28.30 31.99 -16.83
N GLU A 131 29.28 31.18 -17.24
CA GLU A 131 30.19 31.41 -18.35
C GLU A 131 29.74 30.61 -19.59
N ASP A 132 28.66 31.07 -20.22
CA ASP A 132 28.06 30.45 -21.41
C ASP A 132 27.60 31.51 -22.43
N PRO A 133 28.53 32.25 -23.06
CA PRO A 133 28.20 33.42 -23.89
C PRO A 133 27.32 33.11 -25.11
N ALA A 134 27.19 31.83 -25.49
CA ALA A 134 26.38 31.38 -26.62
C ALA A 134 25.12 30.60 -26.20
N PHE A 135 24.80 30.53 -24.89
CA PHE A 135 23.68 29.73 -24.36
C PHE A 135 23.72 28.25 -24.79
N ALA A 136 24.93 27.71 -24.93
CA ALA A 136 25.21 26.36 -25.39
C ALA A 136 25.00 25.30 -24.30
N ILE A 137 24.92 25.70 -23.02
CA ILE A 137 24.55 24.82 -21.92
C ILE A 137 23.03 24.65 -21.93
N PRO A 138 22.50 23.42 -22.10
CA PRO A 138 21.06 23.19 -22.10
C PRO A 138 20.42 23.50 -20.74
N ALA A 139 19.19 24.02 -20.73
CA ALA A 139 18.50 24.38 -19.49
C ALA A 139 18.38 23.21 -18.49
N HIS A 140 18.07 22.01 -18.98
CA HIS A 140 17.96 20.81 -18.16
C HIS A 140 19.30 20.36 -17.54
N ALA A 141 20.46 20.82 -18.05
CA ALA A 141 21.76 20.59 -17.42
C ALA A 141 21.88 21.35 -16.08
N HIS A 142 21.33 22.56 -16.02
CA HIS A 142 21.27 23.33 -14.79
C HIS A 142 20.35 22.69 -13.75
N VAL A 143 19.18 22.19 -14.20
CA VAL A 143 18.24 21.44 -13.35
C VAL A 143 18.91 20.20 -12.79
N PHE A 144 19.62 19.45 -13.64
CA PHE A 144 20.35 18.26 -13.23
C PHE A 144 21.34 18.55 -12.09
N ALA A 145 22.18 19.58 -12.25
CA ALA A 145 23.17 19.95 -11.25
C ALA A 145 22.52 20.43 -9.93
N ARG A 146 21.55 21.34 -10.01
CA ARG A 146 20.83 21.86 -8.83
C ARG A 146 20.14 20.76 -8.05
N GLU A 147 19.28 20.00 -8.71
CA GLU A 147 18.39 19.04 -8.05
C GLU A 147 19.16 17.87 -7.46
N SER A 148 20.19 17.40 -8.15
CA SER A 148 21.02 16.33 -7.61
C SER A 148 21.94 16.84 -6.49
N GLY A 149 22.29 18.14 -6.49
CA GLY A 149 23.04 18.77 -5.39
C GLY A 149 22.21 18.91 -4.12
N LEU A 150 20.95 19.29 -4.26
CA LEU A 150 20.01 19.33 -3.14
C LEU A 150 19.69 17.94 -2.60
N ASP A 151 19.65 16.92 -3.46
CA ASP A 151 19.51 15.53 -3.04
C ASP A 151 20.70 15.04 -2.21
N GLU A 152 21.93 15.38 -2.62
CA GLU A 152 23.13 15.12 -1.81
C GLU A 152 23.06 15.80 -0.43
N CYS A 153 22.56 17.04 -0.36
CA CYS A 153 22.32 17.72 0.90
C CYS A 153 21.26 17.02 1.77
N ALA A 154 20.15 16.57 1.17
CA ALA A 154 19.11 15.83 1.88
C ALA A 154 19.66 14.54 2.49
N ALA A 155 20.46 13.78 1.72
CA ALA A 155 21.09 12.55 2.17
C ALA A 155 22.07 12.77 3.34
N GLU A 156 22.88 13.84 3.29
CA GLU A 156 23.80 14.20 4.37
C GLU A 156 23.07 14.55 5.67
N LEU A 157 21.95 15.28 5.56
CA LEU A 157 21.08 15.64 6.69
C LEU A 157 20.18 14.50 7.15
N ARG A 158 20.14 13.37 6.42
CA ARG A 158 19.14 12.30 6.60
C ARG A 158 17.70 12.83 6.60
N ALA A 159 17.45 13.84 5.77
CA ALA A 159 16.15 14.47 5.60
C ALA A 159 15.45 13.92 4.35
N ASP A 160 14.12 13.97 4.35
CA ASP A 160 13.33 13.66 3.16
C ASP A 160 13.59 14.71 2.06
N PRO A 161 13.97 14.30 0.83
CA PRO A 161 14.35 15.24 -0.23
C PRO A 161 13.16 16.02 -0.82
N VAL A 162 11.92 15.54 -0.69
CA VAL A 162 10.71 16.28 -1.10
C VAL A 162 10.36 17.33 -0.06
N GLU A 163 10.36 16.97 1.22
CA GLU A 163 10.11 17.91 2.32
C GLU A 163 11.18 18.99 2.41
N LEU A 164 12.44 18.63 2.15
CA LEU A 164 13.53 19.61 2.08
C LEU A 164 13.22 20.69 1.03
N ARG A 165 12.71 20.31 -0.14
CA ARG A 165 12.36 21.26 -1.21
C ARG A 165 11.14 22.09 -0.87
N LEU A 166 10.06 21.46 -0.39
CA LEU A 166 8.83 22.13 0.03
C LEU A 166 9.09 23.19 1.10
N ARG A 167 9.97 22.90 2.08
CA ARG A 167 10.35 23.86 3.14
C ARG A 167 10.95 25.15 2.60
N HIS A 168 11.65 25.08 1.48
CA HIS A 168 12.30 26.24 0.88
C HIS A 168 11.43 26.94 -0.17
N LEU A 169 10.20 26.49 -0.43
CA LEU A 169 9.24 27.22 -1.26
C LEU A 169 8.36 28.14 -0.40
N ASP A 170 8.00 29.30 -0.92
CA ASP A 170 7.07 30.22 -0.28
C ASP A 170 5.62 29.71 -0.38
N PRO A 171 4.88 29.59 0.73
CA PRO A 171 3.51 29.08 0.69
C PRO A 171 2.54 29.88 -0.16
N VAL A 172 2.82 31.18 -0.38
CA VAL A 172 1.97 32.08 -1.16
C VAL A 172 2.57 32.29 -2.54
N ALA A 173 3.83 32.73 -2.62
CA ALA A 173 4.45 33.06 -3.91
C ALA A 173 4.80 31.83 -4.77
N ASP A 174 4.91 30.64 -4.16
CA ASP A 174 5.21 29.37 -4.85
C ASP A 174 4.07 28.34 -4.69
N ALA A 175 2.83 28.77 -4.47
CA ALA A 175 1.69 27.88 -4.27
C ALA A 175 1.54 26.86 -5.42
N GLY A 176 1.76 27.29 -6.67
CA GLY A 176 1.79 26.43 -7.85
C GLY A 176 2.89 25.36 -7.84
N ALA A 177 4.09 25.74 -7.45
CA ALA A 177 5.22 24.82 -7.30
C ALA A 177 4.90 23.76 -6.25
N GLN A 178 4.40 24.18 -5.08
CA GLN A 178 4.00 23.26 -4.02
C GLN A 178 2.88 22.32 -4.48
N ALA A 179 1.91 22.82 -5.24
CA ALA A 179 0.82 22.02 -5.79
C ALA A 179 1.32 20.94 -6.76
N VAL A 180 2.25 21.27 -7.67
CA VAL A 180 2.83 20.28 -8.60
C VAL A 180 3.70 19.26 -7.87
N ILE A 181 4.52 19.70 -6.90
CA ILE A 181 5.33 18.78 -6.09
C ILE A 181 4.43 17.81 -5.31
N ARG A 182 3.38 18.30 -4.64
CA ARG A 182 2.42 17.48 -3.90
C ARG A 182 1.65 16.55 -4.83
N MET A 183 1.13 17.04 -5.95
CA MET A 183 0.44 16.22 -6.94
C MET A 183 1.30 15.03 -7.38
N VAL A 184 2.56 15.28 -7.76
CA VAL A 184 3.45 14.21 -8.22
C VAL A 184 3.89 13.30 -7.08
N SER A 185 4.24 13.85 -5.90
CA SER A 185 4.71 13.05 -4.77
C SER A 185 3.59 12.20 -4.14
N GLU A 186 2.37 12.71 -4.05
CA GLU A 186 1.19 11.97 -3.60
C GLU A 186 0.83 10.88 -4.62
N ARG A 187 0.80 11.21 -5.92
CA ARG A 187 0.56 10.24 -7.00
C ARG A 187 1.62 9.14 -7.06
N ALA A 188 2.87 9.48 -6.75
CA ALA A 188 3.98 8.53 -6.65
C ALA A 188 4.03 7.78 -5.30
N ARG A 189 3.20 8.16 -4.34
CA ARG A 189 3.24 7.66 -2.96
C ARG A 189 4.65 7.78 -2.38
N TRP A 190 5.26 8.95 -2.51
CA TRP A 190 6.64 9.24 -2.15
C TRP A 190 6.98 8.79 -0.71
N GLN A 191 6.12 9.12 0.25
CA GLN A 191 6.28 8.80 1.67
C GLN A 191 5.90 7.35 2.04
N ALA A 192 5.46 6.52 1.07
CA ALA A 192 5.25 5.11 1.33
C ALA A 192 6.61 4.41 1.51
N PRO A 193 6.74 3.44 2.45
CA PRO A 193 7.97 2.69 2.62
C PRO A 193 8.45 2.08 1.30
N ALA A 194 9.75 2.14 1.03
CA ALA A 194 10.33 1.52 -0.15
C ALA A 194 9.93 0.03 -0.22
N ILE A 195 9.45 -0.37 -1.40
CA ILE A 195 8.95 -1.68 -1.78
C ILE A 195 9.87 -2.83 -1.33
N ALA A 196 9.49 -3.59 -0.29
CA ALA A 196 10.17 -4.84 0.06
C ALA A 196 9.67 -5.96 -0.87
N VAL A 197 10.43 -6.24 -1.92
CA VAL A 197 10.24 -7.39 -2.82
C VAL A 197 11.17 -8.53 -2.37
N PRO A 198 10.83 -9.81 -2.61
CA PRO A 198 11.67 -10.94 -2.22
C PRO A 198 13.11 -10.78 -2.74
N ALA A 199 14.10 -11.30 -2.00
CA ALA A 199 15.53 -11.18 -2.28
C ALA A 199 15.87 -11.23 -3.78
N SER A 200 15.89 -10.07 -4.43
CA SER A 200 16.43 -9.88 -5.77
C SER A 200 17.88 -9.46 -5.61
N SER A 201 18.75 -9.93 -6.49
CA SER A 201 20.12 -9.42 -6.57
C SER A 201 20.19 -7.95 -7.05
N TRP A 202 19.06 -7.39 -7.47
CA TRP A 202 18.92 -6.03 -8.00
C TRP A 202 18.64 -5.04 -6.88
N LEU A 203 19.40 -3.95 -6.86
CA LEU A 203 19.30 -2.83 -5.93
C LEU A 203 18.14 -1.92 -6.34
N ARG A 204 17.40 -1.36 -5.38
CA ARG A 204 16.20 -0.56 -5.62
C ARG A 204 16.42 0.86 -5.18
N GLY A 205 15.97 1.83 -5.96
CA GLY A 205 16.02 3.21 -5.53
C GLY A 205 14.93 4.06 -6.16
N ARG A 206 14.67 5.16 -5.48
CA ARG A 206 13.66 6.15 -5.85
C ARG A 206 14.29 7.53 -5.89
N GLY A 207 13.93 8.33 -6.87
CA GLY A 207 14.48 9.66 -7.04
C GLY A 207 13.42 10.69 -7.37
N PHE A 208 13.54 11.86 -6.74
CA PHE A 208 12.70 13.01 -6.97
C PHE A 208 13.52 14.16 -7.57
N ALA A 209 12.92 14.91 -8.49
CA ALA A 209 13.47 16.19 -8.94
C ALA A 209 12.35 17.15 -9.37
N PHE A 210 12.67 18.44 -9.27
CA PHE A 210 11.73 19.52 -9.55
C PHE A 210 12.37 20.67 -10.36
N ASP A 211 11.58 21.30 -11.22
CA ASP A 211 11.97 22.53 -11.92
C ASP A 211 10.79 23.48 -12.16
N GLY A 212 11.10 24.76 -12.35
CA GLY A 212 10.18 25.76 -12.86
C GLY A 212 10.69 27.18 -12.62
N ARG A 213 9.86 28.17 -12.93
CA ARG A 213 10.26 29.59 -12.98
C ARG A 213 9.21 30.49 -12.36
N ARG A 214 9.60 31.45 -11.53
CA ARG A 214 8.77 32.63 -11.22
C ARG A 214 8.79 33.61 -12.38
N VAL A 215 7.65 34.11 -12.79
CA VAL A 215 7.58 35.15 -13.82
C VAL A 215 7.31 36.46 -13.13
N GLU A 216 8.37 37.24 -12.95
CA GLU A 216 8.24 38.64 -12.53
C GLU A 216 7.47 39.43 -13.60
N ALA A 217 6.64 40.34 -13.12
CA ALA A 217 5.70 41.16 -13.86
C ALA A 217 6.40 42.23 -14.72
N ASP A 218 7.25 41.84 -15.66
CA ASP A 218 7.82 42.74 -16.67
C ASP A 218 7.05 42.60 -18.00
N ARG A 219 5.83 43.13 -18.03
CA ARG A 219 5.15 43.71 -19.22
C ARG A 219 4.11 44.76 -18.80
N ALA A 220 4.45 45.62 -17.84
CA ALA A 220 3.75 46.90 -17.65
C ALA A 220 4.10 47.95 -18.73
N GLU A 221 5.07 47.68 -19.62
CA GLU A 221 5.45 48.59 -20.70
C GLU A 221 5.58 47.85 -22.04
N GLN A 222 4.48 47.73 -22.79
CA GLN A 222 4.41 47.83 -24.26
C GLN A 222 2.96 47.58 -24.71
N GLY A 223 2.23 48.68 -24.92
CA GLY A 223 0.85 48.67 -25.36
C GLY A 223 0.69 48.32 -26.84
N ALA A 224 -0.19 47.36 -27.11
CA ALA A 224 -0.98 47.29 -28.34
C ALA A 224 -2.33 46.60 -28.02
N PRO A 225 -3.49 47.27 -28.17
CA PRO A 225 -4.79 46.67 -27.90
C PRO A 225 -5.19 45.78 -29.07
N GLY A 226 -5.23 44.45 -28.87
CA GLY A 226 -5.75 43.51 -29.88
C GLY A 226 -5.17 42.10 -29.91
N ALA A 227 -4.14 41.77 -29.12
CA ALA A 227 -3.67 40.39 -29.01
C ALA A 227 -4.41 39.66 -27.87
N ALA A 228 -5.24 38.67 -28.22
CA ALA A 228 -5.83 37.75 -27.26
C ALA A 228 -4.72 37.09 -26.41
N SER A 229 -4.97 36.92 -25.11
CA SER A 229 -4.03 36.47 -24.11
C SER A 229 -3.39 35.11 -24.44
N LEU A 230 -2.09 35.09 -24.71
CA LEU A 230 -1.32 33.86 -24.94
C LEU A 230 -0.14 33.68 -23.96
N ASP A 231 -0.11 34.37 -22.82
CA ASP A 231 1.13 34.46 -22.03
C ASP A 231 0.93 34.55 -20.49
N ALA A 232 -0.05 33.80 -19.94
CA ALA A 232 -0.21 33.62 -18.48
C ALA A 232 0.65 32.44 -17.98
N ARG A 233 1.88 32.75 -17.57
CA ARG A 233 2.92 31.85 -16.99
C ARG A 233 2.65 31.64 -15.47
N PRO A 234 3.32 30.75 -14.67
CA PRO A 234 4.49 29.85 -14.88
C PRO A 234 4.26 28.31 -14.96
N ASP A 235 5.03 27.59 -15.81
CA ASP A 235 4.97 26.12 -15.99
C ASP A 235 6.00 25.36 -15.13
N TRP A 236 5.56 24.82 -14.00
CA TRP A 236 6.33 23.96 -13.09
C TRP A 236 6.35 22.50 -13.58
N SER A 237 7.38 21.72 -13.24
CA SER A 237 7.44 20.28 -13.50
C SER A 237 8.11 19.51 -12.37
N ALA A 238 7.53 18.37 -11.99
CA ALA A 238 8.10 17.45 -11.00
C ALA A 238 8.10 16.02 -11.54
N TRP A 239 9.13 15.25 -11.16
CA TRP A 239 9.30 13.85 -11.55
C TRP A 239 9.65 13.00 -10.32
N VAL A 240 9.00 11.85 -10.19
CA VAL A 240 9.41 10.74 -9.34
C VAL A 240 9.69 9.54 -10.22
N VAL A 241 10.83 8.89 -10.00
CA VAL A 241 11.24 7.69 -10.74
C VAL A 241 11.55 6.57 -9.75
N ASP A 242 11.00 5.39 -10.03
CA ASP A 242 11.33 4.14 -9.34
C ASP A 242 12.18 3.25 -10.27
N ILE A 243 13.35 2.82 -9.79
CA ILE A 243 14.27 1.97 -10.56
C ILE A 243 14.70 0.72 -9.80
N GLU A 244 15.15 -0.26 -10.58
CA GLU A 244 15.96 -1.38 -10.12
C GLU A 244 17.28 -1.42 -10.89
N VAL A 245 18.38 -1.75 -10.22
CA VAL A 245 19.73 -1.77 -10.77
C VAL A 245 20.36 -3.12 -10.52
N ASP A 246 20.79 -3.82 -11.57
CA ASP A 246 21.63 -5.00 -11.43
C ASP A 246 23.08 -4.60 -11.17
N PRO A 247 23.66 -4.86 -9.98
CA PRO A 247 25.02 -4.47 -9.70
C PRO A 247 26.07 -5.23 -10.52
N ALA A 248 25.73 -6.39 -11.11
CA ALA A 248 26.66 -7.19 -11.90
C ALA A 248 26.75 -6.70 -13.36
N SER A 249 25.61 -6.50 -14.02
CA SER A 249 25.57 -6.04 -15.42
C SER A 249 25.59 -4.52 -15.56
N GLY A 250 25.14 -3.79 -14.53
CA GLY A 250 24.86 -2.36 -14.56
C GLY A 250 23.50 -2.02 -15.18
N ASP A 251 22.69 -3.02 -15.56
CA ASP A 251 21.39 -2.79 -16.16
C ASP A 251 20.47 -2.01 -15.21
N VAL A 252 19.86 -0.95 -15.73
CA VAL A 252 18.85 -0.15 -15.05
C VAL A 252 17.48 -0.50 -15.63
N ALA A 253 16.61 -1.09 -14.81
CA ALA A 253 15.21 -1.30 -15.11
C ALA A 253 14.40 -0.16 -14.49
N LEU A 254 13.94 0.77 -15.32
CA LEU A 254 13.08 1.85 -14.89
C LEU A 254 11.64 1.33 -14.83
N ARG A 255 11.07 1.23 -13.62
CA ARG A 255 9.81 0.52 -13.36
C ARG A 255 8.60 1.44 -13.47
N ARG A 256 8.73 2.64 -12.92
CA ARG A 256 7.65 3.63 -12.86
C ARG A 256 8.20 5.03 -13.00
N VAL A 257 7.48 5.85 -13.75
CA VAL A 257 7.65 7.31 -13.81
C VAL A 257 6.34 7.95 -13.41
N VAL A 258 6.38 8.86 -12.45
CA VAL A 258 5.28 9.78 -12.16
C VAL A 258 5.79 11.18 -12.49
N ALA A 259 5.21 11.79 -13.51
CA ALA A 259 5.66 13.07 -14.04
C ALA A 259 4.46 13.98 -14.28
N GLY A 260 4.52 15.18 -13.69
CA GLY A 260 3.47 16.18 -13.78
C GLY A 260 4.03 17.55 -14.10
N GLN A 261 3.19 18.36 -14.72
CA GLN A 261 3.46 19.77 -15.04
C GLN A 261 2.24 20.63 -14.68
N GLY A 262 2.42 21.90 -14.34
CA GLY A 262 1.29 22.76 -13.98
C GLY A 262 1.58 24.25 -14.10
N ALA A 263 0.52 25.05 -14.27
CA ALA A 263 0.62 26.49 -14.53
C ALA A 263 0.18 27.32 -13.30
N GLY A 264 1.04 28.18 -12.77
CA GLY A 264 0.69 29.25 -11.82
C GLY A 264 -0.10 28.83 -10.58
N GLU A 265 -1.15 29.60 -10.25
CA GLU A 265 -1.92 29.49 -9.00
C GLU A 265 -2.82 28.23 -8.96
N PRO A 266 -3.08 27.67 -7.75
CA PRO A 266 -4.03 26.56 -7.57
C PRO A 266 -5.43 26.89 -8.12
N GLY A 267 -6.22 25.85 -8.42
CA GLY A 267 -7.63 26.03 -8.80
C GLY A 267 -8.47 26.72 -7.70
N PRO A 268 -9.65 27.27 -8.03
CA PRO A 268 -10.56 27.88 -7.06
C PRO A 268 -11.08 26.92 -5.98
N ASP A 269 -10.89 25.62 -6.19
CA ASP A 269 -11.15 24.49 -5.30
C ASP A 269 -9.94 24.08 -4.43
N GLY A 270 -8.80 24.76 -4.59
CA GLY A 270 -7.53 24.40 -3.94
C GLY A 270 -6.85 23.18 -4.54
N LEU A 271 -7.36 22.62 -5.65
CA LEU A 271 -6.78 21.47 -6.33
C LEU A 271 -5.63 21.89 -7.26
N PRO A 272 -4.60 21.03 -7.45
CA PRO A 272 -3.50 21.31 -8.36
C PRO A 272 -4.01 21.48 -9.80
N ARG A 273 -3.73 22.64 -10.42
CA ARG A 273 -3.90 22.83 -11.87
C ARG A 273 -2.68 22.25 -12.59
N GLY A 274 -2.67 20.93 -12.75
CA GLY A 274 -1.59 20.21 -13.43
C GLY A 274 -2.11 19.18 -14.43
N SER A 275 -1.24 18.79 -15.34
CA SER A 275 -1.44 17.69 -16.31
C SER A 275 -0.24 16.76 -16.27
N GLY A 276 -0.41 15.53 -16.75
CA GLY A 276 0.70 14.62 -16.98
C GLY A 276 1.70 15.13 -18.01
N VAL A 277 2.87 14.50 -18.03
CA VAL A 277 3.80 14.60 -19.17
C VAL A 277 3.44 13.50 -20.16
N ALA A 278 3.26 13.83 -21.44
CA ALA A 278 2.90 12.88 -22.48
C ALA A 278 3.84 11.65 -22.54
N ALA A 279 3.27 10.45 -22.73
CA ALA A 279 4.00 9.18 -22.77
C ALA A 279 5.19 9.21 -23.75
N ALA A 280 4.98 9.70 -24.98
CA ALA A 280 6.03 9.79 -26.00
C ALA A 280 7.23 10.66 -25.54
N GLN A 281 6.96 11.72 -24.75
CA GLN A 281 8.00 12.57 -24.20
C GLN A 281 8.77 11.87 -23.07
N VAL A 282 8.08 11.07 -22.24
CA VAL A 282 8.71 10.22 -21.22
C VAL A 282 9.62 9.18 -21.88
N GLU A 283 9.13 8.47 -22.88
CA GLU A 283 9.89 7.44 -23.62
C GLU A 283 11.16 8.02 -24.27
N ALA A 284 11.03 9.12 -25.02
CA ALA A 284 12.15 9.77 -25.69
C ALA A 284 13.22 10.27 -24.69
N THR A 285 12.78 10.82 -23.56
CA THR A 285 13.69 11.33 -22.51
C THR A 285 14.42 10.17 -21.82
N VAL A 286 13.72 9.11 -21.45
CA VAL A 286 14.31 7.92 -20.81
C VAL A 286 15.28 7.22 -21.76
N ALA A 287 14.93 7.09 -23.04
CA ALA A 287 15.80 6.46 -24.04
C ALA A 287 17.13 7.20 -24.21
N ARG A 288 17.11 8.53 -24.22
CA ARG A 288 18.33 9.36 -24.29
C ARG A 288 19.22 9.22 -23.05
N LEU A 289 18.62 9.05 -21.87
CA LEU A 289 19.35 9.00 -20.60
C LEU A 289 19.89 7.60 -20.29
N LEU A 290 19.14 6.54 -20.59
CA LEU A 290 19.52 5.14 -20.28
C LEU A 290 20.13 4.39 -21.47
N GLY A 291 20.03 4.94 -22.68
CA GLY A 291 20.55 4.31 -23.90
C GLY A 291 19.71 3.12 -24.42
N VAL A 292 18.52 2.90 -23.86
CA VAL A 292 17.62 1.79 -24.21
C VAL A 292 16.17 2.28 -24.35
N GLN A 293 15.47 1.76 -25.35
CA GLN A 293 14.07 2.10 -25.62
C GLN A 293 13.13 1.45 -24.59
N HIS A 294 12.13 2.22 -24.16
CA HIS A 294 11.09 1.79 -23.25
C HIS A 294 9.73 2.16 -23.82
N ALA A 295 8.73 1.33 -23.57
CA ALA A 295 7.33 1.65 -23.79
C ALA A 295 6.70 2.10 -22.45
N ALA A 296 6.09 3.27 -22.43
CA ALA A 296 5.37 3.84 -21.30
C ALA A 296 3.88 3.53 -21.44
N ARG A 297 3.34 2.73 -20.52
CA ARG A 297 1.91 2.44 -20.43
C ARG A 297 1.34 3.19 -19.24
N HIS A 298 0.11 3.69 -19.38
CA HIS A 298 -0.58 4.31 -18.23
C HIS A 298 -0.58 3.32 -17.08
N ALA A 299 -0.20 3.79 -15.89
CA ALA A 299 -0.26 2.96 -14.71
C ALA A 299 -1.70 2.54 -14.43
N PHE A 300 -1.89 1.33 -13.90
CA PHE A 300 -3.22 0.74 -13.66
C PHE A 300 -4.13 1.60 -12.77
N ASP A 301 -3.55 2.49 -11.95
CA ASP A 301 -4.26 3.41 -11.07
C ASP A 301 -4.60 4.77 -11.71
N GLU A 302 -4.38 4.95 -13.01
CA GLU A 302 -4.92 6.06 -13.81
C GLU A 302 -6.34 5.72 -14.29
N SER A 303 -7.35 6.43 -13.81
CA SER A 303 -8.70 6.35 -14.39
C SER A 303 -8.72 7.04 -15.75
N ALA A 304 -9.18 6.37 -16.81
CA ALA A 304 -9.64 7.05 -18.01
C ALA A 304 -10.81 7.95 -17.58
N GLY A 305 -10.56 9.26 -17.49
CA GLY A 305 -11.53 10.18 -16.90
C GLY A 305 -12.89 10.10 -17.57
N GLU A 306 -13.94 9.86 -16.78
CA GLU A 306 -15.32 10.18 -17.15
C GLU A 306 -15.43 11.71 -17.24
N GLY A 307 -15.18 12.26 -18.43
CA GLY A 307 -15.39 13.68 -18.71
C GLY A 307 -14.34 14.29 -19.62
N GLY A 308 -14.35 13.92 -20.90
CA GLY A 308 -14.15 14.78 -22.09
C GLY A 308 -13.23 16.02 -22.11
N ALA A 309 -12.25 16.18 -21.22
CA ALA A 309 -11.23 17.22 -21.28
C ALA A 309 -9.85 16.55 -21.15
N GLY A 310 -9.20 16.31 -22.30
CA GLY A 310 -7.98 15.52 -22.40
C GLY A 310 -6.79 16.10 -21.63
N GLY A 311 -6.42 15.44 -20.52
CA GLY A 311 -5.12 15.59 -19.88
C GLY A 311 -4.35 14.27 -19.97
N ASP A 312 -3.03 14.34 -20.20
CA ASP A 312 -2.14 13.18 -20.18
C ASP A 312 -2.07 12.56 -18.78
N ALA A 313 -1.86 11.23 -18.72
CA ALA A 313 -1.70 10.48 -17.48
C ALA A 313 -0.51 10.98 -16.64
N LEU A 314 -0.65 10.98 -15.31
CA LEU A 314 0.43 11.40 -14.41
C LEU A 314 1.44 10.29 -14.13
N ALA A 315 1.00 9.02 -14.15
CA ALA A 315 1.83 7.87 -13.85
C ALA A 315 1.90 6.86 -14.99
N TYR A 316 3.13 6.39 -15.26
CA TYR A 316 3.44 5.41 -16.28
C TYR A 316 4.25 4.24 -15.71
N GLU A 317 3.92 3.03 -16.16
CA GLU A 317 4.75 1.84 -16.01
C GLU A 317 5.61 1.68 -17.27
N LEU A 318 6.91 1.47 -17.09
CA LEU A 318 7.84 1.34 -18.21
C LEU A 318 8.29 -0.10 -18.37
N THR A 319 8.25 -0.56 -19.62
CA THR A 319 8.77 -1.86 -20.03
C THR A 319 9.81 -1.68 -21.11
N ARG A 320 10.97 -2.35 -20.98
CA ARG A 320 11.99 -2.34 -22.03
C ARG A 320 11.36 -2.89 -23.31
N ALA A 321 11.40 -2.12 -24.39
CA ALA A 321 10.75 -2.51 -25.64
C ALA A 321 11.46 -3.76 -26.21
N GLY A 322 10.76 -4.90 -26.26
CA GLY A 322 11.17 -6.05 -27.05
C GLY A 322 11.01 -5.72 -28.55
N GLN A 323 11.71 -6.43 -29.43
CA GLN A 323 11.67 -6.23 -30.89
C GLN A 323 10.27 -6.38 -31.55
N ALA A 324 9.19 -6.54 -30.79
CA ALA A 324 7.84 -6.80 -31.29
C ALA A 324 6.76 -6.08 -30.48
N THR A 325 6.53 -4.79 -30.75
CA THR A 325 5.20 -4.15 -30.68
C THR A 325 5.18 -2.96 -31.64
N SER A 326 4.29 -2.99 -32.64
CA SER A 326 4.16 -2.00 -33.72
C SER A 326 3.35 -0.75 -33.34
N GLU A 327 3.37 -0.33 -32.08
CA GLU A 327 2.60 0.82 -31.57
C GLU A 327 3.45 1.75 -30.69
N LEU A 328 4.75 1.91 -30.96
CA LEU A 328 5.44 3.11 -30.47
C LEU A 328 4.93 4.29 -31.31
N ALA A 329 4.17 5.19 -30.70
CA ALA A 329 3.96 6.51 -31.28
C ALA A 329 5.34 7.13 -31.53
N ALA A 330 5.61 7.55 -32.76
CA ALA A 330 6.87 8.21 -33.07
C ALA A 330 7.02 9.43 -32.15
N ALA A 331 8.08 9.46 -31.34
CA ALA A 331 8.41 10.65 -30.57
C ALA A 331 8.42 11.85 -31.51
N PRO A 332 7.82 12.99 -31.13
CA PRO A 332 7.76 14.15 -32.01
C PRO A 332 9.19 14.55 -32.38
N ASP A 333 9.44 14.78 -33.67
CA ASP A 333 10.70 15.33 -34.12
C ASP A 333 10.82 16.77 -33.57
N LEU A 334 11.51 16.92 -32.44
CA LEU A 334 11.70 18.19 -31.75
C LEU A 334 12.31 19.26 -32.69
N ALA A 335 13.03 18.87 -33.75
CA ALA A 335 13.58 19.81 -34.72
C ALA A 335 12.50 20.41 -35.65
N SER A 336 11.37 19.71 -35.82
CA SER A 336 10.24 20.10 -36.67
C SER A 336 9.16 20.92 -35.94
N LEU A 337 9.20 20.95 -34.60
CA LEU A 337 8.26 21.69 -33.76
C LEU A 337 8.54 23.20 -33.78
N ASP A 338 7.50 24.00 -33.52
CA ASP A 338 7.70 25.42 -33.28
C ASP A 338 8.59 25.66 -32.03
N PRO A 339 9.34 26.78 -31.97
CA PRO A 339 10.28 27.02 -30.87
C PRO A 339 9.63 27.10 -29.48
N ALA A 340 8.35 27.49 -29.38
CA ALA A 340 7.65 27.66 -28.12
C ALA A 340 7.21 26.30 -27.55
N GLU A 341 6.65 25.43 -28.39
CA GLU A 341 6.24 24.07 -28.05
C GLU A 341 7.44 23.19 -27.76
N ARG A 342 8.53 23.29 -28.55
CA ARG A 342 9.80 22.63 -28.22
C ARG A 342 10.29 23.04 -26.83
N ALA A 343 10.31 24.34 -26.53
CA ALA A 343 10.76 24.82 -25.24
C ALA A 343 9.85 24.35 -24.08
N ARG A 344 8.54 24.17 -24.33
CA ARG A 344 7.59 23.63 -23.36
C ARG A 344 7.87 22.16 -23.05
N LEU A 345 8.03 21.32 -24.08
CA LEU A 345 8.35 19.89 -23.92
C LEU A 345 9.71 19.68 -23.23
N GLU A 346 10.71 20.50 -23.57
CA GLU A 346 12.02 20.47 -22.91
C GLU A 346 11.94 20.83 -21.42
N ARG A 347 11.08 21.78 -21.03
CA ARG A 347 10.84 22.14 -19.62
C ARG A 347 10.13 21.03 -18.87
N ALA A 348 9.09 20.45 -19.45
CA ALA A 348 8.34 19.34 -18.85
C ALA A 348 9.21 18.11 -18.57
N ALA A 349 10.28 17.92 -19.34
CA ALA A 349 11.22 16.81 -19.17
C ALA A 349 12.51 17.18 -18.42
N ALA A 350 12.70 18.46 -18.04
CA ALA A 350 13.95 18.94 -17.46
C ALA A 350 14.36 18.23 -16.15
N PRO A 351 13.44 17.88 -15.22
CA PRO A 351 13.79 17.19 -13.98
C PRO A 351 14.23 15.72 -14.17
N ALA A 352 13.93 15.10 -15.31
CA ALA A 352 14.07 13.65 -15.50
C ALA A 352 15.48 13.12 -15.23
N ALA A 353 16.52 13.84 -15.69
CA ALA A 353 17.91 13.41 -15.50
C ALA A 353 18.33 13.40 -14.02
N ALA A 354 17.91 14.40 -13.25
CA ALA A 354 18.16 14.44 -11.81
C ALA A 354 17.35 13.35 -11.09
N ALA A 355 16.08 13.17 -11.42
CA ALA A 355 15.25 12.15 -10.80
C ALA A 355 15.84 10.74 -11.00
N ILE A 356 16.34 10.42 -12.21
CA ILE A 356 17.01 9.14 -12.48
C ILE A 356 18.34 9.04 -11.71
N ALA A 357 19.16 10.09 -11.68
CA ALA A 357 20.44 10.07 -10.96
C ALA A 357 20.27 9.95 -9.44
N ASN A 358 19.26 10.60 -8.88
CA ASN A 358 18.91 10.52 -7.46
C ASN A 358 18.41 9.11 -7.14
N ALA A 359 17.58 8.51 -8.01
CA ALA A 359 17.15 7.11 -7.86
C ALA A 359 18.32 6.12 -7.91
N LEU A 360 19.31 6.36 -8.79
CA LEU A 360 20.55 5.57 -8.83
C LEU A 360 21.38 5.71 -7.56
N TYR A 361 21.47 6.93 -7.01
CA TYR A 361 22.17 7.18 -5.77
C TYR A 361 21.48 6.50 -4.58
N ASP A 362 20.16 6.61 -4.47
CA ASP A 362 19.35 5.91 -3.46
C ASP A 362 19.52 4.39 -3.55
N ALA A 363 19.52 3.83 -4.77
CA ALA A 363 19.69 2.40 -4.97
C ALA A 363 21.09 1.87 -4.62
N THR A 364 22.13 2.60 -5.03
CA THR A 364 23.49 2.05 -5.07
C THR A 364 24.43 2.67 -4.06
N GLY A 365 24.07 3.80 -3.47
CA GLY A 365 24.99 4.67 -2.73
C GLY A 365 26.06 5.34 -3.61
N VAL A 366 26.03 5.12 -4.92
CA VAL A 366 27.00 5.68 -5.88
C VAL A 366 26.39 6.88 -6.58
N ARG A 367 27.12 7.99 -6.54
CA ARG A 367 26.65 9.26 -7.07
C ARG A 367 27.03 9.44 -8.54
N PHE A 368 26.04 9.50 -9.42
CA PHE A 368 26.23 9.78 -10.84
C PHE A 368 26.14 11.28 -11.13
N ARG A 369 27.26 11.90 -11.53
CA ARG A 369 27.38 13.37 -11.73
C ARG A 369 27.38 13.82 -13.19
N ALA A 370 27.19 12.91 -14.14
CA ALA A 370 27.02 13.23 -15.55
C ALA A 370 26.23 12.11 -16.26
N PRO A 371 25.30 12.44 -17.19
CA PRO A 371 24.69 11.46 -18.09
C PRO A 371 25.63 11.12 -19.28
N PRO A 372 25.35 10.02 -20.03
CA PRO A 372 24.25 9.08 -19.88
C PRO A 372 24.43 8.08 -18.72
N PHE A 373 23.34 7.47 -18.28
CA PHE A 373 23.30 6.44 -17.24
C PHE A 373 23.07 5.05 -17.85
N ASP A 374 23.80 4.75 -18.93
CA ASP A 374 23.73 3.44 -19.57
C ASP A 374 24.37 2.34 -18.72
N ALA A 375 24.07 1.08 -19.03
CA ALA A 375 24.50 -0.07 -18.22
C ALA A 375 26.02 -0.16 -18.08
N ARG A 376 26.77 0.25 -19.11
CA ARG A 376 28.24 0.27 -19.06
C ARG A 376 28.74 1.29 -18.03
N THR A 377 28.22 2.50 -18.08
CA THR A 377 28.59 3.60 -17.17
C THR A 377 28.23 3.26 -15.72
N VAL A 378 27.06 2.66 -15.50
CA VAL A 378 26.62 2.21 -14.16
C VAL A 378 27.53 1.11 -13.61
N ARG A 379 27.84 0.08 -14.40
CA ARG A 379 28.73 -1.02 -14.00
C ARG A 379 30.14 -0.53 -13.66
N GLU A 380 30.72 0.34 -14.48
CA GLU A 380 32.07 0.90 -14.26
C GLU A 380 32.14 1.70 -12.94
N ALA A 381 31.10 2.49 -12.64
CA ALA A 381 31.00 3.25 -11.40
C ALA A 381 30.87 2.35 -10.16
N LEU A 382 30.02 1.32 -10.22
CA LEU A 382 29.83 0.37 -9.12
C LEU A 382 31.10 -0.45 -8.84
N ALA A 383 31.78 -0.93 -9.88
CA ALA A 383 33.03 -1.66 -9.73
C ALA A 383 34.11 -0.80 -9.04
N THR A 384 34.21 0.48 -9.42
CA THR A 384 35.14 1.44 -8.80
C THR A 384 34.81 1.66 -7.32
N HIS A 385 33.52 1.79 -6.98
CA HIS A 385 33.06 1.97 -5.61
C HIS A 385 33.37 0.73 -4.74
N GLN A 386 33.07 -0.47 -5.23
CA GLN A 386 33.37 -1.73 -4.54
C GLN A 386 34.88 -1.93 -4.32
N ALA A 387 35.72 -1.59 -5.30
CA ALA A 387 37.17 -1.64 -5.15
C ALA A 387 37.67 -0.70 -4.04
N ARG A 388 37.14 0.53 -3.96
CA ARG A 388 37.47 1.49 -2.88
C ARG A 388 37.00 1.00 -1.51
N ALA A 389 35.79 0.45 -1.40
CA ALA A 389 35.25 -0.11 -0.17
C ALA A 389 36.07 -1.33 0.32
N ALA A 390 36.49 -2.22 -0.59
CA ALA A 390 37.34 -3.36 -0.28
C ALA A 390 38.75 -2.95 0.19
N MET A 391 39.29 -1.84 -0.33
CA MET A 391 40.55 -1.25 0.15
C MET A 391 40.40 -0.62 1.55
N ALA A 392 39.26 0.01 1.85
CA ALA A 392 38.97 0.57 3.18
C ALA A 392 38.73 -0.51 4.25
N ALA A 393 38.10 -1.64 3.89
CA ALA A 393 37.83 -2.76 4.77
C ALA A 393 39.08 -3.60 5.16
N ARG A 394 40.25 -3.31 4.58
CA ARG A 394 41.53 -3.99 4.89
C ARG A 394 42.31 -3.36 6.06
N GLN A 395 41.70 -2.47 6.84
CA GLN A 395 42.25 -2.05 8.14
C GLN A 395 41.77 -2.98 9.28
N PRO A 396 42.64 -3.44 10.19
CA PRO A 396 42.28 -4.47 11.17
C PRO A 396 41.43 -3.89 12.31
N THR A 397 40.28 -4.52 12.60
CA THR A 397 39.40 -4.15 13.72
C THR A 397 39.35 -5.20 14.83
N ALA A 398 38.88 -4.76 16.01
CA ALA A 398 38.92 -5.40 17.33
C ALA A 398 38.32 -6.82 17.47
N ALA A 399 37.79 -7.42 16.40
CA ALA A 399 37.18 -8.75 16.39
C ALA A 399 38.17 -9.91 16.66
N GLN A 400 39.48 -9.68 16.54
CA GLN A 400 40.50 -10.69 16.88
C GLN A 400 40.68 -10.92 18.39
N ARG A 401 40.18 -10.03 19.27
CA ARG A 401 40.24 -10.21 20.73
C ARG A 401 39.15 -11.13 21.30
N TRP A 402 38.04 -11.33 20.59
CA TRP A 402 36.87 -12.04 21.11
C TRP A 402 36.94 -13.57 20.93
N ARG A 403 37.72 -14.05 19.94
CA ARG A 403 37.87 -15.48 19.63
C ARG A 403 38.65 -16.30 20.67
N ARG A 404 39.22 -15.68 21.72
CA ARG A 404 39.89 -16.40 22.83
C ARG A 404 38.96 -16.79 23.97
N TRP A 405 37.72 -16.29 24.02
CA TRP A 405 36.79 -16.52 25.13
C TRP A 405 35.92 -17.78 24.97
N LEU A 406 35.73 -18.27 23.73
CA LEU A 406 34.82 -19.40 23.43
C LEU A 406 35.42 -20.80 23.59
N LYS A 407 36.60 -20.96 24.21
CA LYS A 407 37.25 -22.28 24.40
C LYS A 407 37.07 -22.90 25.80
N GLY A 408 36.14 -22.43 26.62
CA GLY A 408 35.85 -23.09 27.90
C GLY A 408 34.39 -22.94 28.34
N GLY A 409 33.60 -24.03 28.29
CA GLY A 409 32.31 -24.15 28.99
C GLY A 409 31.04 -24.23 28.12
N GLY A 410 31.02 -25.10 27.10
CA GLY A 410 29.97 -25.08 26.06
C GLY A 410 28.66 -25.84 26.32
N ILE A 411 28.43 -26.48 27.48
CA ILE A 411 27.19 -27.26 27.70
C ILE A 411 26.32 -26.64 28.81
N GLY A 412 26.93 -26.12 29.88
CA GLY A 412 26.20 -25.40 30.95
C GLY A 412 25.63 -24.06 30.49
N GLY A 413 26.26 -23.37 29.54
CA GLY A 413 25.80 -22.08 29.03
C GLY A 413 24.56 -22.18 28.13
N VAL A 414 24.37 -23.31 27.44
CA VAL A 414 23.19 -23.52 26.59
C VAL A 414 21.99 -23.92 27.45
N VAL A 415 22.18 -24.80 28.43
CA VAL A 415 21.11 -25.19 29.36
C VAL A 415 20.78 -24.04 30.33
N GLY A 416 21.79 -23.35 30.87
CA GLY A 416 21.60 -22.15 31.69
C GLY A 416 21.04 -20.96 30.89
N GLY A 417 21.36 -20.86 29.60
CA GLY A 417 20.75 -19.88 28.69
C GLY A 417 19.28 -20.20 28.40
N LEU A 418 18.92 -21.47 28.21
CA LEU A 418 17.54 -21.91 28.03
C LEU A 418 16.71 -21.81 29.32
N ILE A 419 17.29 -22.12 30.48
CA ILE A 419 16.67 -21.93 31.79
C ILE A 419 16.58 -20.44 32.15
N GLY A 420 17.57 -19.64 31.76
CA GLY A 420 17.54 -18.18 31.91
C GLY A 420 16.49 -17.53 30.99
N LEU A 421 16.30 -18.04 29.78
CA LEU A 421 15.24 -17.63 28.86
C LEU A 421 13.85 -18.04 29.37
N ALA A 422 13.71 -19.27 29.88
CA ALA A 422 12.49 -19.74 30.55
C ALA A 422 12.20 -18.96 31.86
N GLY A 423 13.25 -18.57 32.59
CA GLY A 423 13.24 -17.70 33.77
C GLY A 423 12.81 -16.26 33.48
N ALA A 424 13.22 -15.73 32.33
CA ALA A 424 12.82 -14.40 31.87
C ALA A 424 11.38 -14.37 31.31
N MET A 425 10.84 -15.52 30.88
CA MET A 425 9.45 -15.68 30.45
C MET A 425 8.46 -15.98 31.59
N LEU A 426 8.92 -16.04 32.85
CA LEU A 426 8.11 -16.44 34.02
C LEU A 426 7.21 -15.34 34.61
N PRO A 427 7.57 -14.04 34.68
CA PRO A 427 6.59 -13.00 34.89
C PRO A 427 5.89 -12.73 33.55
N GLY A 428 4.62 -13.15 33.44
CA GLY A 428 3.81 -12.78 32.27
C GLY A 428 3.71 -11.27 32.09
N PRO A 429 3.29 -10.79 30.90
CA PRO A 429 3.13 -9.37 30.61
C PRO A 429 2.38 -8.65 31.73
N ALA A 430 2.86 -7.47 32.13
CA ALA A 430 2.23 -6.72 33.21
C ALA A 430 0.77 -6.33 32.86
N PRO A 431 -0.16 -6.38 33.82
CA PRO A 431 -1.51 -5.87 33.62
C PRO A 431 -1.50 -4.38 33.25
N ILE A 432 -2.39 -3.99 32.33
CA ILE A 432 -2.70 -2.58 32.07
C ILE A 432 -3.85 -2.18 33.00
N ALA A 433 -3.67 -1.08 33.73
CA ALA A 433 -4.67 -0.59 34.67
C ALA A 433 -6.02 -0.30 33.96
N PRO A 434 -7.15 -0.66 34.58
CA PRO A 434 -8.47 -0.36 34.01
C PRO A 434 -8.71 1.15 33.98
N ILE A 435 -9.44 1.62 32.98
CA ILE A 435 -9.96 2.99 32.93
C ILE A 435 -11.34 3.06 33.58
N PRO A 436 -11.77 4.23 34.10
CA PRO A 436 -13.12 4.39 34.63
C PRO A 436 -14.19 4.08 33.57
N ALA A 437 -15.25 3.37 33.94
CA ALA A 437 -16.36 3.07 33.02
C ALA A 437 -16.93 4.37 32.40
N GLY A 438 -17.13 4.37 31.08
CA GLY A 438 -17.61 5.54 30.33
C GLY A 438 -16.56 6.60 30.01
N SER A 439 -15.33 6.49 30.50
CA SER A 439 -14.23 7.43 30.20
C SER A 439 -13.64 7.27 28.80
N ALA A 440 -13.89 6.14 28.13
CA ALA A 440 -13.50 5.90 26.74
C ALA A 440 -14.33 6.70 25.71
N GLY A 441 -15.29 7.52 26.16
CA GLY A 441 -16.16 8.31 25.31
C GLY A 441 -17.27 7.48 24.66
N GLY A 442 -18.52 7.82 24.96
CA GLY A 442 -19.68 7.27 24.23
C GLY A 442 -19.70 7.74 22.77
N ALA A 443 -20.74 7.37 22.01
CA ALA A 443 -20.89 7.74 20.59
C ALA A 443 -20.72 9.25 20.29
N GLN A 444 -20.89 10.13 21.28
CA GLN A 444 -20.74 11.59 21.14
C GLN A 444 -19.28 12.09 21.15
N VAL A 445 -18.30 11.25 21.50
CA VAL A 445 -16.87 11.63 21.54
C VAL A 445 -16.15 11.31 20.22
N TRP A 446 -16.72 10.42 19.41
CA TRP A 446 -16.13 9.93 18.17
C TRP A 446 -16.84 10.53 16.95
N SER A 447 -16.09 10.80 15.88
CA SER A 447 -16.70 11.27 14.63
C SER A 447 -17.54 10.16 13.99
N ALA A 448 -18.58 10.53 13.24
CA ALA A 448 -19.42 9.57 12.54
C ALA A 448 -18.61 8.72 11.55
N GLU A 449 -17.61 9.33 10.89
CA GLU A 449 -16.70 8.66 9.95
C GLU A 449 -15.83 7.61 10.65
N THR A 450 -15.37 7.90 11.88
CA THR A 450 -14.58 6.96 12.69
C THR A 450 -15.44 5.77 13.11
N LEU A 451 -16.67 6.03 13.55
CA LEU A 451 -17.60 4.97 13.95
C LEU A 451 -18.01 4.11 12.76
N GLU A 452 -18.26 4.69 11.59
CA GLU A 452 -18.57 3.94 10.38
C GLU A 452 -17.38 3.11 9.91
N ARG A 453 -16.17 3.68 9.90
CA ARG A 453 -14.95 2.92 9.62
C ARG A 453 -14.78 1.74 10.59
N GLY A 454 -15.04 1.95 11.87
CA GLY A 454 -14.99 0.91 12.90
C GLY A 454 -16.05 -0.17 12.70
N ARG A 455 -17.27 0.22 12.29
CA ARG A 455 -18.35 -0.71 11.94
C ARG A 455 -17.93 -1.61 10.78
N LEU A 456 -17.35 -1.04 9.72
CA LEU A 456 -16.87 -1.80 8.56
C LEU A 456 -15.73 -2.76 8.93
N VAL A 457 -14.81 -2.34 9.81
CA VAL A 457 -13.74 -3.24 10.32
C VAL A 457 -14.33 -4.36 11.18
N ALA A 458 -15.34 -4.08 12.02
CA ALA A 458 -16.01 -5.09 12.84
C ALA A 458 -16.78 -6.12 11.99
N ILE A 459 -17.37 -5.67 10.87
CA ILE A 459 -18.04 -6.52 9.89
C ILE A 459 -17.04 -7.37 9.14
N ALA A 460 -15.97 -6.76 8.59
CA ALA A 460 -14.91 -7.50 7.91
C ALA A 460 -14.22 -8.49 8.86
N GLY A 461 -14.13 -8.16 10.15
CA GLY A 461 -13.60 -8.98 11.23
C GLY A 461 -14.50 -10.11 11.71
N ASP A 462 -15.74 -10.20 11.22
CA ASP A 462 -16.77 -11.14 11.69
C ASP A 462 -16.97 -11.11 13.22
N CYS A 463 -16.79 -9.95 13.85
CA CYS A 463 -16.83 -9.82 15.31
C CYS A 463 -18.16 -10.35 15.87
N ALA A 464 -19.28 -9.97 15.26
CA ALA A 464 -20.61 -10.39 15.70
C ALA A 464 -20.87 -11.88 15.43
N VAL A 465 -20.23 -12.50 14.44
CA VAL A 465 -20.37 -13.94 14.16
C VAL A 465 -19.74 -14.74 15.29
N CYS A 466 -18.53 -14.37 15.71
CA CYS A 466 -17.81 -15.09 16.76
C CYS A 466 -18.24 -14.68 18.18
N HIS A 467 -18.69 -13.44 18.39
CA HIS A 467 -19.00 -12.89 19.72
C HIS A 467 -20.51 -12.78 20.01
N THR A 468 -21.35 -13.56 19.34
CA THR A 468 -22.78 -13.64 19.62
C THR A 468 -23.19 -15.09 19.81
N ALA A 469 -23.64 -15.46 21.01
CA ALA A 469 -24.24 -16.77 21.24
C ALA A 469 -25.54 -16.96 20.42
N PRO A 470 -25.92 -18.18 20.03
CA PRO A 470 -27.22 -18.46 19.44
C PRO A 470 -28.37 -17.89 20.30
N GLY A 471 -29.24 -17.06 19.72
CA GLY A 471 -30.31 -16.35 20.44
C GLY A 471 -29.84 -15.25 21.41
N GLY A 472 -28.53 -14.97 21.46
CA GLY A 472 -27.91 -13.96 22.31
C GLY A 472 -28.00 -12.54 21.74
N LYS A 473 -27.53 -11.57 22.52
CA LYS A 473 -27.39 -10.18 22.06
C LYS A 473 -26.09 -10.02 21.26
N PRO A 474 -26.07 -9.18 20.20
CA PRO A 474 -24.88 -8.96 19.39
C PRO A 474 -23.66 -8.60 20.25
N ASN A 475 -22.52 -9.24 19.97
CA ASN A 475 -21.22 -9.00 20.63
C ASN A 475 -21.17 -9.28 22.14
N ALA A 476 -22.22 -9.88 22.73
CA ALA A 476 -22.28 -10.17 24.17
C ALA A 476 -21.48 -11.41 24.61
N GLY A 477 -20.79 -12.08 23.68
CA GLY A 477 -19.99 -13.27 23.92
C GLY A 477 -20.82 -14.54 24.10
N GLY A 478 -20.15 -15.62 24.52
CA GLY A 478 -20.76 -16.90 24.87
C GLY A 478 -20.96 -17.86 23.70
N PHE A 479 -20.46 -17.55 22.50
CA PHE A 479 -20.48 -18.48 21.37
C PHE A 479 -19.52 -19.66 21.65
N PRO A 480 -19.97 -20.92 21.56
CA PRO A 480 -19.13 -22.10 21.72
C PRO A 480 -18.40 -22.42 20.40
N LEU A 481 -17.10 -22.16 20.36
CA LEU A 481 -16.24 -22.58 19.25
C LEU A 481 -15.62 -23.95 19.56
N GLU A 482 -16.05 -24.97 18.82
CA GLU A 482 -15.47 -26.30 18.92
C GLU A 482 -14.12 -26.37 18.22
N THR A 483 -13.10 -26.84 18.94
CA THR A 483 -11.77 -27.08 18.37
C THR A 483 -11.32 -28.51 18.65
N PRO A 484 -10.32 -29.04 17.92
CA PRO A 484 -9.72 -30.33 18.25
C PRO A 484 -9.14 -30.42 19.67
N PHE A 485 -8.94 -29.29 20.34
CA PHE A 485 -8.42 -29.19 21.70
C PHE A 485 -9.52 -29.05 22.76
N GLY A 486 -10.79 -28.94 22.36
CA GLY A 486 -11.94 -28.68 23.23
C GLY A 486 -12.68 -27.38 22.85
N THR A 487 -13.76 -27.09 23.57
CA THR A 487 -14.62 -25.92 23.30
C THR A 487 -14.06 -24.66 23.95
N ILE A 488 -13.94 -23.59 23.15
CA ILE A 488 -13.55 -22.26 23.57
C ILE A 488 -14.78 -21.34 23.48
N TYR A 489 -15.02 -20.54 24.50
CA TYR A 489 -16.15 -19.61 24.52
C TYR A 489 -15.67 -18.19 24.23
N SER A 490 -16.38 -17.49 23.33
CA SER A 490 -16.08 -16.10 23.01
C SER A 490 -16.41 -15.15 24.16
N THR A 491 -15.63 -14.08 24.29
CA THR A 491 -15.79 -13.06 25.35
C THR A 491 -16.84 -12.02 24.98
N ASN A 492 -17.34 -11.26 25.95
CA ASN A 492 -18.22 -10.13 25.70
C ASN A 492 -17.40 -8.90 25.24
N LEU A 493 -17.71 -8.35 24.06
CA LEU A 493 -17.03 -7.18 23.47
C LEU A 493 -17.80 -5.88 23.67
N THR A 494 -18.94 -5.89 24.35
CA THR A 494 -19.71 -4.67 24.62
C THR A 494 -19.02 -3.79 25.66
N PRO A 495 -19.34 -2.49 25.76
CA PRO A 495 -18.72 -1.58 26.74
C PRO A 495 -19.24 -1.78 28.17
N ASP A 496 -19.83 -2.94 28.49
CA ASP A 496 -20.16 -3.29 29.86
C ASP A 496 -18.89 -3.36 30.73
N ALA A 497 -18.92 -2.70 31.88
CA ALA A 497 -17.73 -2.53 32.73
C ALA A 497 -17.36 -3.81 33.51
N GLU A 498 -18.33 -4.66 33.81
CA GLU A 498 -18.13 -5.85 34.64
C GLU A 498 -17.78 -7.08 33.82
N THR A 499 -18.48 -7.28 32.70
CA THR A 499 -18.43 -8.50 31.90
C THR A 499 -17.85 -8.28 30.51
N GLY A 500 -17.81 -7.04 30.02
CA GLY A 500 -17.30 -6.67 28.70
C GLY A 500 -15.97 -5.92 28.73
N ILE A 501 -15.75 -5.07 27.73
CA ILE A 501 -14.52 -4.27 27.55
C ILE A 501 -14.64 -2.84 28.08
N GLY A 502 -15.69 -2.51 28.83
CA GLY A 502 -16.00 -1.13 29.28
C GLY A 502 -14.89 -0.42 30.08
N ASN A 503 -14.02 -1.19 30.72
CA ASN A 503 -12.89 -0.71 31.52
C ASN A 503 -11.53 -0.86 30.82
N TRP A 504 -11.51 -1.18 29.52
CA TRP A 504 -10.28 -1.37 28.75
C TRP A 504 -9.87 -0.04 28.11
N SER A 505 -8.59 0.31 28.23
CA SER A 505 -8.02 1.41 27.45
C SER A 505 -7.72 0.97 26.02
N TYR A 506 -7.59 1.92 25.09
CA TYR A 506 -7.16 1.61 23.72
C TYR A 506 -5.85 0.81 23.66
N PRO A 507 -4.77 1.15 24.42
CA PRO A 507 -3.57 0.31 24.45
C PRO A 507 -3.81 -1.12 24.93
N ALA A 508 -4.73 -1.35 25.88
CA ALA A 508 -5.08 -2.69 26.33
C ALA A 508 -5.84 -3.48 25.25
N PHE A 509 -6.76 -2.81 24.54
CA PHE A 509 -7.48 -3.39 23.42
C PHE A 509 -6.53 -3.73 22.26
N ALA A 510 -5.71 -2.77 21.82
CA ALA A 510 -4.73 -2.97 20.75
C ALA A 510 -3.75 -4.11 21.08
N ARG A 511 -3.28 -4.20 22.33
CA ARG A 511 -2.42 -5.31 22.79
C ARG A 511 -3.13 -6.66 22.69
N ALA A 512 -4.40 -6.74 23.05
CA ALA A 512 -5.15 -7.99 22.91
C ALA A 512 -5.33 -8.37 21.44
N MET A 513 -5.71 -7.41 20.59
CA MET A 513 -5.96 -7.62 19.16
C MET A 513 -4.69 -7.93 18.36
N ARG A 514 -3.54 -7.34 18.73
CA ARG A 514 -2.27 -7.54 18.04
C ARG A 514 -1.47 -8.70 18.62
N GLU A 515 -1.24 -8.70 19.93
CA GLU A 515 -0.27 -9.61 20.58
C GLU A 515 -0.95 -10.84 21.21
N GLY A 516 -2.28 -10.89 21.24
CA GLY A 516 -3.01 -11.95 21.92
C GLY A 516 -2.82 -11.91 23.44
N ILE A 517 -2.61 -10.73 24.03
CA ILE A 517 -2.42 -10.56 25.48
C ILE A 517 -3.55 -9.70 26.06
N SER A 518 -4.37 -10.31 26.92
CA SER A 518 -5.47 -9.65 27.61
C SER A 518 -5.00 -8.48 28.47
N ARG A 519 -5.90 -7.55 28.81
CA ARG A 519 -5.63 -6.41 29.70
C ARG A 519 -4.96 -6.81 31.02
N ASP A 520 -5.38 -7.91 31.64
CA ASP A 520 -4.85 -8.46 32.89
C ASP A 520 -3.55 -9.28 32.70
N GLY A 521 -3.01 -9.38 31.48
CA GLY A 521 -1.71 -9.97 31.19
C GLY A 521 -1.73 -11.47 30.85
N HIS A 522 -2.88 -12.13 30.88
CA HIS A 522 -2.96 -13.53 30.44
C HIS A 522 -3.00 -13.62 28.90
N HIS A 523 -2.43 -14.68 28.34
CA HIS A 523 -2.44 -14.93 26.90
C HIS A 523 -3.80 -15.47 26.45
N LEU A 524 -4.31 -14.94 25.33
CA LEU A 524 -5.52 -15.36 24.65
C LEU A 524 -5.22 -16.59 23.78
N TYR A 525 -6.16 -17.52 23.68
CA TYR A 525 -5.95 -18.67 22.79
C TYR A 525 -5.99 -18.22 21.32
N PRO A 526 -5.12 -18.75 20.44
CA PRO A 526 -5.06 -18.39 19.02
C PRO A 526 -6.34 -18.69 18.21
N ALA A 527 -7.36 -19.28 18.83
CA ALA A 527 -8.70 -19.36 18.29
C ALA A 527 -9.33 -17.97 18.10
N PHE A 528 -8.92 -16.99 18.90
CA PHE A 528 -9.09 -15.59 18.57
C PHE A 528 -8.00 -15.19 17.56
N PRO A 529 -8.33 -14.77 16.33
CA PRO A 529 -7.36 -14.60 15.25
C PRO A 529 -6.54 -13.30 15.38
N TYR A 530 -5.94 -13.05 16.54
CA TYR A 530 -5.06 -11.89 16.78
C TYR A 530 -3.84 -11.88 15.84
N THR A 531 -3.42 -13.05 15.33
CA THR A 531 -2.39 -13.14 14.28
C THR A 531 -2.77 -12.44 12.98
N ALA A 532 -4.07 -12.40 12.65
CA ALA A 532 -4.60 -11.69 11.50
C ALA A 532 -4.88 -10.22 11.85
N PHE A 533 -5.52 -9.97 13.00
CA PHE A 533 -5.79 -8.59 13.46
C PHE A 533 -4.53 -7.77 13.71
N ALA A 534 -3.38 -8.40 14.00
CA ALA A 534 -2.08 -7.75 14.03
C ALA A 534 -1.74 -6.99 12.74
N ARG A 535 -2.30 -7.42 11.59
CA ARG A 535 -2.10 -6.77 10.28
C ARG A 535 -2.86 -5.46 10.14
N LEU A 536 -3.85 -5.17 10.99
CA LEU A 536 -4.65 -3.97 10.86
C LEU A 536 -3.82 -2.69 11.04
N SER A 537 -4.15 -1.68 10.24
CA SER A 537 -3.58 -0.34 10.38
C SER A 537 -3.99 0.28 11.71
N GLU A 538 -3.17 1.19 12.24
CA GLU A 538 -3.48 1.89 13.48
C GLU A 538 -4.82 2.65 13.43
N PRO A 539 -5.17 3.37 12.34
CA PRO A 539 -6.49 3.98 12.21
C PRO A 539 -7.65 2.99 12.24
N ASP A 540 -7.50 1.81 11.63
CA ASP A 540 -8.55 0.78 11.64
C ASP A 540 -8.71 0.15 13.03
N MET A 541 -7.62 -0.09 13.75
CA MET A 541 -7.64 -0.61 15.11
C MET A 541 -8.33 0.36 16.08
N LEU A 542 -8.00 1.65 15.98
CA LEU A 542 -8.64 2.70 16.79
C LEU A 542 -10.12 2.86 16.44
N ALA A 543 -10.46 2.84 15.16
CA ALA A 543 -11.86 2.91 14.70
C ALA A 543 -12.68 1.72 15.21
N LEU A 544 -12.13 0.50 15.15
CA LEU A 544 -12.77 -0.70 15.69
C LEU A 544 -13.04 -0.55 17.20
N TYR A 545 -12.04 -0.11 17.97
CA TYR A 545 -12.21 0.16 19.40
C TYR A 545 -13.32 1.20 19.66
N ALA A 546 -13.29 2.32 18.94
CA ALA A 546 -14.30 3.37 19.06
C ALA A 546 -15.72 2.85 18.78
N TYR A 547 -15.89 2.07 17.71
CA TYR A 547 -17.17 1.46 17.35
C TYR A 547 -17.66 0.48 18.42
N LEU A 548 -16.81 -0.42 18.93
CA LEU A 548 -17.20 -1.36 19.98
C LEU A 548 -17.58 -0.63 21.28
N MET A 549 -16.82 0.41 21.65
CA MET A 549 -17.10 1.21 22.84
C MET A 549 -18.34 2.11 22.71
N SER A 550 -18.83 2.36 21.50
CA SER A 550 -20.07 3.09 21.26
C SER A 550 -21.32 2.21 21.25
N GLN A 551 -21.18 0.87 21.30
CA GLN A 551 -22.31 -0.06 21.26
C GLN A 551 -23.11 -0.05 22.58
N PRO A 552 -24.36 -0.55 22.57
CA PRO A 552 -25.10 -0.77 23.82
C PRO A 552 -24.33 -1.70 24.77
N ALA A 553 -24.14 -1.29 26.02
CA ALA A 553 -23.57 -2.15 27.05
C ALA A 553 -24.51 -3.32 27.37
N VAL A 554 -23.99 -4.54 27.35
CA VAL A 554 -24.74 -5.74 27.71
C VAL A 554 -23.99 -6.48 28.80
N LYS A 555 -24.60 -6.55 29.99
CA LYS A 555 -24.09 -7.38 31.08
C LYS A 555 -24.37 -8.85 30.80
N ALA A 556 -23.34 -9.57 30.37
CA ALA A 556 -23.39 -10.99 30.02
C ALA A 556 -22.03 -11.65 30.28
N ALA A 557 -21.99 -12.56 31.25
CA ALA A 557 -20.78 -13.33 31.56
C ALA A 557 -20.71 -14.58 30.68
N ALA A 558 -19.69 -14.67 29.83
CA ALA A 558 -19.45 -15.85 29.01
C ALA A 558 -19.06 -17.07 29.88
N PRO A 559 -19.47 -18.29 29.51
CA PRO A 559 -19.00 -19.50 30.18
C PRO A 559 -17.46 -19.60 30.17
N PRO A 560 -16.82 -20.12 31.23
CA PRO A 560 -15.37 -20.25 31.25
C PRO A 560 -14.91 -21.35 30.28
N THR A 561 -13.91 -21.03 29.46
CA THR A 561 -13.22 -22.02 28.61
C THR A 561 -12.46 -23.02 29.46
N ARG A 562 -12.78 -24.32 29.34
CA ARG A 562 -12.11 -25.42 30.05
C ARG A 562 -11.52 -26.41 29.05
N LEU A 563 -10.23 -26.26 28.78
CA LEU A 563 -9.47 -27.19 27.93
C LEU A 563 -8.81 -28.29 28.79
N PRO A 564 -8.53 -29.48 28.25
CA PRO A 564 -7.78 -30.51 28.95
C PRO A 564 -6.31 -30.11 29.13
N PHE A 565 -5.61 -30.71 30.10
CA PHE A 565 -4.17 -30.56 30.23
C PHE A 565 -3.44 -31.16 29.01
N PRO A 566 -2.40 -30.51 28.46
CA PRO A 566 -1.76 -29.27 28.92
C PRO A 566 -2.37 -27.97 28.36
N MET A 567 -3.38 -28.04 27.51
CA MET A 567 -3.96 -26.87 26.81
C MET A 567 -4.68 -25.88 27.73
N ASN A 568 -4.99 -26.27 28.97
CA ASN A 568 -5.46 -25.35 30.01
C ASN A 568 -4.40 -24.35 30.51
N GLN A 569 -3.12 -24.57 30.23
CA GLN A 569 -2.03 -23.71 30.68
C GLN A 569 -1.81 -22.55 29.69
N ARG A 570 -2.50 -21.43 29.90
CA ARG A 570 -2.39 -20.23 29.03
C ARG A 570 -0.96 -19.73 28.81
N ARG A 571 -0.04 -19.99 29.75
CA ARG A 571 1.38 -19.61 29.61
C ARG A 571 2.09 -20.32 28.45
N LEU A 572 1.63 -21.52 28.07
CA LEU A 572 2.19 -22.24 26.93
C LEU A 572 1.94 -21.50 25.61
N VAL A 573 0.90 -20.64 25.55
CA VAL A 573 0.64 -19.79 24.39
C VAL A 573 1.75 -18.76 24.17
N ALA A 574 2.50 -18.36 25.20
CA ALA A 574 3.67 -17.48 25.01
C ALA A 574 4.74 -18.15 24.12
N GLY A 575 5.00 -19.44 24.34
CA GLY A 575 5.90 -20.22 23.48
C GLY A 575 5.33 -20.46 22.08
N TRP A 576 4.00 -20.60 21.97
CA TRP A 576 3.32 -20.67 20.68
C TRP A 576 3.45 -19.35 19.90
N ASN A 577 3.23 -18.21 20.55
CA ASN A 577 3.37 -16.87 19.95
C ASN A 577 4.80 -16.66 19.46
N TRP A 578 5.80 -17.00 20.28
CA TRP A 578 7.21 -16.90 19.87
C TRP A 578 7.54 -17.68 18.59
N LEU A 579 6.83 -18.80 18.34
CA LEU A 579 7.08 -19.66 17.18
C LEU A 579 6.23 -19.31 15.95
N TYR A 580 5.01 -18.80 16.14
CA TYR A 580 4.01 -18.71 15.07
C TYR A 580 3.35 -17.34 14.91
N HIS A 581 3.59 -16.39 15.81
CA HIS A 581 2.97 -15.08 15.75
C HIS A 581 3.95 -14.02 15.22
N ASP A 582 3.44 -13.20 14.30
CA ASP A 582 4.07 -12.00 13.79
C ASP A 582 3.10 -10.84 14.03
N ASP A 583 3.49 -9.90 14.88
CA ASP A 583 2.70 -8.75 15.31
C ASP A 583 2.85 -7.54 14.37
N THR A 584 3.59 -7.68 13.27
CA THR A 584 3.86 -6.59 12.33
C THR A 584 2.59 -6.21 11.56
N PRO A 585 2.18 -4.92 11.56
CA PRO A 585 1.09 -4.44 10.71
C PRO A 585 1.33 -4.74 9.23
N TYR A 586 0.25 -4.81 8.46
CA TYR A 586 0.35 -5.00 7.01
C TYR A 586 1.13 -3.85 6.38
N VAL A 587 2.14 -4.21 5.62
CA VAL A 587 2.87 -3.29 4.76
C VAL A 587 2.46 -3.61 3.31
N PRO A 588 1.80 -2.69 2.60
CA PRO A 588 1.48 -2.88 1.19
C PRO A 588 2.73 -3.27 0.40
N ASP A 589 2.64 -4.30 -0.44
CA ASP A 589 3.63 -4.69 -1.44
C ASP A 589 3.52 -3.73 -2.63
N PRO A 590 4.46 -2.79 -2.79
CA PRO A 590 4.25 -1.75 -3.79
C PRO A 590 4.59 -2.20 -5.22
N ALA A 591 5.03 -3.45 -5.43
CA ALA A 591 5.08 -4.08 -6.75
C ALA A 591 3.69 -4.56 -7.22
N ARG A 592 2.68 -4.42 -6.36
CA ARG A 592 1.30 -4.79 -6.61
C ARG A 592 0.40 -3.56 -6.64
N SER A 593 -0.69 -3.65 -7.40
CA SER A 593 -1.67 -2.57 -7.51
C SER A 593 -2.26 -2.18 -6.15
N ALA A 594 -2.83 -0.98 -6.05
CA ALA A 594 -3.54 -0.56 -4.85
C ALA A 594 -4.70 -1.51 -4.49
N GLN A 595 -5.42 -1.98 -5.50
CA GLN A 595 -6.50 -2.95 -5.36
C GLN A 595 -6.00 -4.29 -4.81
N TRP A 596 -4.89 -4.82 -5.35
CA TRP A 596 -4.30 -6.06 -4.86
C TRP A 596 -3.87 -5.93 -3.39
N ASN A 597 -3.22 -4.82 -3.04
CA ASN A 597 -2.80 -4.54 -1.66
C ASN A 597 -3.98 -4.39 -0.71
N ARG A 598 -5.04 -3.71 -1.15
CA ARG A 598 -6.28 -3.60 -0.38
C ARG A 598 -6.92 -4.97 -0.18
N GLY A 599 -6.94 -5.81 -1.21
CA GLY A 599 -7.41 -7.18 -1.15
C GLY A 599 -6.62 -8.03 -0.18
N LYS A 600 -5.29 -8.03 -0.27
CA LYS A 600 -4.42 -8.74 0.67
C LYS A 600 -4.58 -8.24 2.10
N TYR A 601 -4.63 -6.92 2.30
CA TYR A 601 -4.88 -6.32 3.62
C TYR A 601 -6.18 -6.84 4.25
N LEU A 602 -7.25 -6.91 3.47
CA LEU A 602 -8.55 -7.38 3.93
C LEU A 602 -8.55 -8.90 4.15
N VAL A 603 -7.94 -9.68 3.26
CA VAL A 603 -7.89 -11.14 3.35
C VAL A 603 -7.00 -11.64 4.48
N ASP A 604 -5.80 -11.07 4.63
CA ASP A 604 -4.83 -11.47 5.65
C ASP A 604 -5.07 -10.76 7.01
N GLY A 605 -5.81 -9.65 7.00
CA GLY A 605 -6.10 -8.82 8.17
C GLY A 605 -7.49 -9.08 8.72
N ALA A 606 -8.40 -8.11 8.56
CA ALA A 606 -9.74 -8.18 9.15
C ALA A 606 -10.49 -9.46 8.73
N GLY A 607 -10.50 -9.80 7.44
CA GLY A 607 -11.23 -10.95 6.92
C GLY A 607 -10.62 -12.32 7.22
N HIS A 608 -9.40 -12.36 7.78
CA HIS A 608 -8.70 -13.56 8.29
C HIS A 608 -8.93 -14.84 7.48
N CYS A 609 -9.00 -14.79 6.15
CA CYS A 609 -9.54 -15.91 5.38
C CYS A 609 -8.70 -17.18 5.52
N SER A 610 -7.40 -17.04 5.80
CA SER A 610 -6.50 -18.16 6.09
C SER A 610 -6.82 -18.92 7.38
N ALA A 611 -7.57 -18.31 8.30
CA ALA A 611 -8.06 -18.96 9.52
C ALA A 611 -8.91 -20.19 9.21
N CYS A 612 -9.74 -20.12 8.16
CA CYS A 612 -10.58 -21.23 7.71
C CYS A 612 -9.98 -21.94 6.49
N HIS A 613 -9.38 -21.20 5.57
CA HIS A 613 -8.96 -21.71 4.25
C HIS A 613 -7.48 -22.13 4.17
N SER A 614 -6.75 -22.24 5.29
CA SER A 614 -5.40 -22.82 5.30
C SER A 614 -5.32 -24.02 6.26
N PRO A 615 -4.52 -25.05 5.92
CA PRO A 615 -4.37 -26.20 6.78
C PRO A 615 -3.56 -25.83 8.01
N ARG A 616 -3.89 -26.45 9.15
CA ARG A 616 -3.19 -26.25 10.43
C ARG A 616 -2.19 -27.37 10.71
N ASN A 617 -1.15 -27.07 11.47
CA ASN A 617 -0.23 -28.07 12.01
C ASN A 617 -0.79 -28.71 13.30
N ALA A 618 -0.08 -29.69 13.86
CA ALA A 618 -0.55 -30.42 15.06
C ALA A 618 -0.69 -29.53 16.32
N LEU A 619 -0.06 -28.35 16.33
CA LEU A 619 -0.16 -27.36 17.40
C LEU A 619 -1.22 -26.28 17.10
N GLY A 620 -2.05 -26.47 16.07
CA GLY A 620 -3.14 -25.57 15.71
C GLY A 620 -2.72 -24.31 14.94
N ALA A 621 -1.44 -24.14 14.59
CA ALA A 621 -0.97 -22.98 13.82
C ALA A 621 -1.18 -23.16 12.32
N GLU A 622 -1.50 -22.06 11.64
CA GLU A 622 -1.64 -21.99 10.18
C GLU A 622 -0.33 -22.35 9.48
N LYS A 623 -0.43 -23.14 8.40
CA LYS A 623 0.71 -23.41 7.52
C LYS A 623 0.78 -22.31 6.45
N GLY A 624 1.87 -21.56 6.43
CA GLY A 624 2.16 -20.56 5.38
C GLY A 624 2.79 -21.16 4.11
N GLY A 625 3.41 -20.30 3.30
CA GLY A 625 4.09 -20.69 2.07
C GLY A 625 3.13 -21.30 1.05
N PHE A 626 3.48 -22.43 0.43
CA PHE A 626 2.63 -23.12 -0.54
C PHE A 626 1.30 -23.64 0.04
N ALA A 627 1.17 -23.73 1.36
CA ALA A 627 -0.06 -24.16 2.03
C ALA A 627 -1.04 -23.00 2.30
N TYR A 628 -0.58 -21.75 2.16
CA TYR A 628 -1.41 -20.57 2.37
C TYR A 628 -2.63 -20.61 1.43
N LEU A 629 -3.84 -20.54 2.00
CA LEU A 629 -5.12 -20.57 1.32
C LEU A 629 -5.39 -21.82 0.45
N SER A 630 -4.66 -22.91 0.70
CA SER A 630 -4.79 -24.17 -0.06
C SER A 630 -5.96 -25.07 0.39
N GLY A 631 -6.83 -24.56 1.25
CA GLY A 631 -7.97 -25.28 1.84
C GLY A 631 -7.77 -25.51 3.33
N GLY A 632 -8.85 -25.83 4.05
CA GLY A 632 -8.80 -26.01 5.49
C GLY A 632 -10.09 -26.57 6.06
N GLN A 633 -10.35 -26.29 7.34
CA GLN A 633 -11.55 -26.75 8.02
C GLN A 633 -12.00 -25.71 9.05
N ALA A 634 -13.29 -25.47 9.14
CA ALA A 634 -13.89 -24.57 10.12
C ALA A 634 -15.23 -25.14 10.62
N GLU A 635 -15.41 -25.25 11.93
CA GLU A 635 -16.67 -25.73 12.54
C GLU A 635 -17.14 -27.10 11.98
N GLY A 636 -16.19 -27.98 11.65
CA GLY A 636 -16.45 -29.29 11.05
C GLY A 636 -16.83 -29.27 9.56
N TRP A 637 -16.81 -28.11 8.91
CA TRP A 637 -16.95 -27.94 7.47
C TRP A 637 -15.59 -27.92 6.79
N ASP A 638 -15.48 -28.59 5.65
CA ASP A 638 -14.29 -28.50 4.81
C ASP A 638 -14.30 -27.18 4.05
N ALA A 639 -13.29 -26.34 4.31
CA ALA A 639 -13.13 -25.06 3.62
C ALA A 639 -12.34 -25.29 2.31
N PRO A 640 -12.89 -24.95 1.14
CA PRO A 640 -12.23 -25.21 -0.14
C PRO A 640 -10.95 -24.37 -0.30
N ALA A 641 -10.02 -24.80 -1.15
CA ALA A 641 -8.88 -23.98 -1.53
C ALA A 641 -9.34 -22.68 -2.21
N LEU A 642 -8.75 -21.55 -1.81
CA LEU A 642 -8.95 -20.26 -2.49
C LEU A 642 -7.85 -19.97 -3.52
N VAL A 643 -6.76 -20.75 -3.51
CA VAL A 643 -5.63 -20.62 -4.44
C VAL A 643 -5.43 -21.90 -5.25
N ALA A 644 -4.79 -21.76 -6.42
CA ALA A 644 -4.46 -22.82 -7.37
C ALA A 644 -5.66 -23.70 -7.72
N ALA A 645 -6.41 -23.33 -8.78
CA ALA A 645 -7.47 -24.12 -9.43
C ALA A 645 -8.06 -25.20 -8.53
N SER A 646 -8.84 -24.77 -7.51
CA SER A 646 -9.45 -25.66 -6.52
C SER A 646 -9.98 -26.91 -7.22
N HIS A 647 -9.28 -28.05 -7.08
CA HIS A 647 -9.61 -29.28 -7.80
C HIS A 647 -11.01 -29.82 -7.46
N ALA A 648 -11.61 -29.27 -6.39
CA ALA A 648 -12.96 -29.54 -5.97
C ALA A 648 -14.02 -28.74 -6.75
N ALA A 649 -13.69 -27.58 -7.34
CA ALA A 649 -14.67 -26.80 -8.12
C ALA A 649 -14.88 -27.44 -9.51
N PRO A 650 -16.14 -27.64 -9.97
CA PRO A 650 -16.41 -28.23 -11.28
C PRO A 650 -15.89 -27.39 -12.44
N VAL A 651 -15.88 -26.07 -12.25
CA VAL A 651 -15.36 -25.08 -13.19
C VAL A 651 -14.38 -24.16 -12.47
N PRO A 652 -13.40 -23.56 -13.16
CA PRO A 652 -12.47 -22.64 -12.53
C PRO A 652 -13.18 -21.34 -12.11
N TRP A 653 -12.76 -20.77 -10.97
CA TRP A 653 -13.26 -19.49 -10.48
C TRP A 653 -12.70 -18.34 -11.31
N THR A 654 -13.58 -17.46 -11.79
CA THR A 654 -13.20 -16.16 -12.34
C THR A 654 -13.26 -15.08 -11.26
N GLU A 655 -12.56 -13.97 -11.46
CA GLU A 655 -12.61 -12.82 -10.53
C GLU A 655 -14.05 -12.32 -10.36
N ASP A 656 -14.82 -12.21 -11.44
CA ASP A 656 -16.21 -11.76 -11.40
C ASP A 656 -17.14 -12.75 -10.68
N ALA A 657 -16.95 -14.06 -10.87
CA ALA A 657 -17.72 -15.07 -10.16
C ALA A 657 -17.42 -15.04 -8.66
N LEU A 658 -16.15 -14.83 -8.29
CA LEU A 658 -15.73 -14.70 -6.89
C LEU A 658 -16.29 -13.43 -6.26
N PHE A 659 -16.18 -12.28 -6.93
CA PHE A 659 -16.78 -11.03 -6.49
C PHE A 659 -18.29 -11.18 -6.27
N ARG A 660 -19.01 -11.76 -7.23
CA ARG A 660 -20.47 -11.97 -7.13
C ARG A 660 -20.83 -12.87 -5.94
N TYR A 661 -20.09 -13.97 -5.75
CA TYR A 661 -20.27 -14.87 -4.62
C TYR A 661 -20.05 -14.17 -3.28
N LEU A 662 -18.94 -13.43 -3.13
CA LEU A 662 -18.63 -12.70 -1.88
C LEU A 662 -19.61 -11.55 -1.62
N ARG A 663 -20.18 -10.96 -2.67
CA ARG A 663 -21.09 -9.81 -2.56
C ARG A 663 -22.55 -10.20 -2.31
N THR A 664 -22.98 -11.37 -2.79
CA THR A 664 -24.39 -11.77 -2.83
C THR A 664 -24.68 -13.13 -2.18
N GLY A 665 -23.65 -13.94 -1.97
CA GLY A 665 -23.75 -15.33 -1.52
C GLY A 665 -24.09 -16.33 -2.59
N PHE A 666 -24.05 -15.94 -3.86
CA PHE A 666 -24.31 -16.85 -4.96
C PHE A 666 -23.43 -16.57 -6.19
N SER A 667 -22.97 -17.65 -6.80
CA SER A 667 -22.46 -17.67 -8.17
C SER A 667 -23.19 -18.77 -8.95
N PRO A 668 -23.73 -18.48 -10.15
CA PRO A 668 -24.30 -19.48 -11.04
C PRO A 668 -23.38 -20.67 -11.31
N GLU A 669 -22.07 -20.42 -11.31
CA GLU A 669 -21.02 -21.36 -11.66
C GLU A 669 -20.54 -22.21 -10.46
N HIS A 670 -20.85 -21.80 -9.22
CA HIS A 670 -20.28 -22.43 -8.02
C HIS A 670 -21.27 -22.73 -6.89
N GLY A 671 -22.49 -22.17 -6.95
CA GLY A 671 -23.55 -22.40 -5.98
C GLY A 671 -23.71 -21.29 -4.95
N VAL A 672 -24.32 -21.64 -3.82
CA VAL A 672 -24.75 -20.73 -2.75
C VAL A 672 -23.85 -20.90 -1.52
N ALA A 673 -23.53 -19.79 -0.83
CA ALA A 673 -22.83 -19.82 0.44
C ALA A 673 -23.67 -20.52 1.52
N ALA A 674 -23.08 -21.48 2.22
CA ALA A 674 -23.72 -22.26 3.27
C ALA A 674 -22.78 -22.45 4.47
N GLY A 675 -23.33 -22.89 5.59
CA GLY A 675 -22.57 -23.13 6.81
C GLY A 675 -21.86 -21.84 7.30
N PRO A 676 -20.61 -21.93 7.79
CA PRO A 676 -19.86 -20.81 8.33
C PRO A 676 -19.64 -19.66 7.33
N MET A 677 -19.67 -19.93 6.01
CA MET A 677 -19.50 -18.89 5.00
C MET A 677 -20.74 -18.02 4.78
N ALA A 678 -21.94 -18.49 5.16
CA ALA A 678 -23.16 -17.69 4.98
C ALA A 678 -23.13 -16.36 5.76
N PRO A 679 -22.84 -16.34 7.09
CA PRO A 679 -22.72 -15.09 7.84
C PRO A 679 -21.53 -14.23 7.40
N VAL A 680 -20.39 -14.85 7.02
CA VAL A 680 -19.22 -14.12 6.48
C VAL A 680 -19.61 -13.32 5.24
N VAL A 681 -20.28 -13.96 4.29
CA VAL A 681 -20.76 -13.30 3.07
C VAL A 681 -21.82 -12.25 3.39
N ALA A 682 -22.71 -12.48 4.37
CA ALA A 682 -23.68 -11.48 4.78
C ALA A 682 -22.98 -10.19 5.27
N GLY A 683 -21.89 -10.33 6.03
CA GLY A 683 -21.03 -9.22 6.43
C GLY A 683 -20.32 -8.56 5.24
N LEU A 684 -19.66 -9.35 4.38
CA LEU A 684 -18.98 -8.82 3.19
C LEU A 684 -19.94 -8.06 2.26
N ALA A 685 -21.21 -8.45 2.19
CA ALA A 685 -22.24 -7.76 1.43
C ALA A 685 -22.58 -6.35 1.95
N GLU A 686 -22.18 -6.00 3.17
CA GLU A 686 -22.31 -4.64 3.72
C GLU A 686 -21.07 -3.77 3.49
N LEU A 687 -19.94 -4.36 3.11
CA LEU A 687 -18.72 -3.60 2.83
C LEU A 687 -18.85 -2.77 1.54
N PRO A 688 -18.05 -1.70 1.40
CA PRO A 688 -17.94 -0.99 0.14
C PRO A 688 -17.62 -1.94 -1.00
N GLU A 689 -18.27 -1.75 -2.16
CA GLU A 689 -18.08 -2.64 -3.30
C GLU A 689 -16.61 -2.78 -3.71
N GLY A 690 -15.87 -1.67 -3.65
CA GLY A 690 -14.43 -1.64 -3.95
C GLY A 690 -13.61 -2.57 -3.04
N ASP A 691 -14.01 -2.77 -1.79
CA ASP A 691 -13.32 -3.67 -0.85
C ASP A 691 -13.57 -5.14 -1.20
N VAL A 692 -14.82 -5.51 -1.50
CA VAL A 692 -15.17 -6.88 -1.93
C VAL A 692 -14.50 -7.20 -3.27
N ARG A 693 -14.42 -6.22 -4.18
CA ARG A 693 -13.71 -6.34 -5.45
C ARG A 693 -12.19 -6.45 -5.24
N ALA A 694 -11.62 -5.77 -4.25
CA ALA A 694 -10.23 -5.92 -3.87
C ALA A 694 -9.93 -7.34 -3.36
N ILE A 695 -10.78 -7.88 -2.48
CA ILE A 695 -10.68 -9.26 -1.98
C ILE A 695 -10.71 -10.25 -3.14
N ALA A 696 -11.71 -10.14 -4.02
CA ALA A 696 -11.85 -11.01 -5.19
C ALA A 696 -10.63 -10.94 -6.11
N HIS A 697 -10.14 -9.73 -6.39
CA HIS A 697 -8.95 -9.50 -7.22
C HIS A 697 -7.69 -10.14 -6.64
N TYR A 698 -7.43 -9.95 -5.33
CA TYR A 698 -6.30 -10.56 -4.66
C TYR A 698 -6.38 -12.08 -4.74
N LEU A 699 -7.51 -12.68 -4.36
CA LEU A 699 -7.70 -14.13 -4.39
C LEU A 699 -7.56 -14.71 -5.81
N ALA A 700 -8.16 -14.07 -6.82
CA ALA A 700 -8.05 -14.48 -8.22
C ALA A 700 -6.59 -14.45 -8.71
N SER A 701 -5.80 -13.46 -8.28
CA SER A 701 -4.39 -13.33 -8.66
C SER A 701 -3.47 -14.44 -8.14
N LEU A 702 -3.93 -15.22 -7.15
CA LEU A 702 -3.19 -16.34 -6.57
C LEU A 702 -3.35 -17.64 -7.38
N SER A 703 -4.16 -17.61 -8.44
CA SER A 703 -4.38 -18.70 -9.38
C SER A 703 -4.02 -18.27 -10.81
N PRO A 704 -3.76 -19.22 -11.72
CA PRO A 704 -3.64 -18.89 -13.15
C PRO A 704 -4.89 -18.17 -13.65
N SER A 705 -4.71 -17.20 -14.55
CA SER A 705 -5.84 -16.48 -15.13
C SER A 705 -6.78 -17.45 -15.87
N VAL A 706 -8.08 -17.28 -15.63
CA VAL A 706 -9.13 -18.09 -16.23
C VAL A 706 -9.81 -17.28 -17.31
N ASP A 707 -9.89 -17.82 -18.53
CA ASP A 707 -10.73 -17.24 -19.58
C ASP A 707 -12.22 -17.42 -19.22
N ALA A 708 -12.93 -16.30 -19.11
CA ALA A 708 -14.34 -16.29 -18.71
C ALA A 708 -15.23 -17.04 -19.72
N GLN A 709 -14.88 -16.98 -21.01
CA GLN A 709 -15.66 -17.68 -22.03
C GLN A 709 -15.48 -19.19 -21.94
N ALA A 710 -14.24 -19.66 -21.76
CA ALA A 710 -13.95 -21.06 -21.49
C ALA A 710 -14.63 -21.57 -20.20
N ALA A 711 -14.61 -20.78 -19.12
CA ALA A 711 -15.28 -21.13 -17.86
C ALA A 711 -16.80 -21.26 -18.04
N SER A 712 -17.43 -20.32 -18.77
CA SER A 712 -18.85 -20.35 -19.08
C SER A 712 -19.23 -21.56 -19.95
N ALA A 713 -18.44 -21.87 -20.98
CA ALA A 713 -18.65 -23.05 -21.81
C ALA A 713 -18.51 -24.36 -21.01
N ALA A 714 -17.53 -24.44 -20.10
CA ALA A 714 -17.38 -25.57 -19.19
C ALA A 714 -18.59 -25.68 -18.24
N ALA A 715 -19.09 -24.56 -17.72
CA ALA A 715 -20.26 -24.54 -16.85
C ALA A 715 -21.51 -25.04 -17.59
N ALA A 716 -21.76 -24.58 -18.81
CA ALA A 716 -22.86 -25.05 -19.64
C ALA A 716 -22.80 -26.57 -19.90
N SER A 717 -21.60 -27.12 -20.14
CA SER A 717 -21.42 -28.56 -20.36
C SER A 717 -21.66 -29.42 -19.11
N ARG A 718 -21.40 -28.87 -17.91
CA ARG A 718 -21.50 -29.60 -16.63
C ARG A 718 -22.84 -29.41 -15.92
N ALA A 719 -23.52 -28.30 -16.18
CA ALA A 719 -24.79 -27.90 -15.58
C ALA A 719 -25.83 -29.02 -15.54
N GLY A 720 -26.01 -29.72 -16.67
CA GLY A 720 -26.99 -30.79 -16.83
C GLY A 720 -26.61 -32.12 -16.18
N GLY A 721 -25.35 -32.32 -15.75
CA GLY A 721 -24.81 -33.60 -15.27
C GLY A 721 -24.87 -34.76 -16.28
N ALA A 722 -24.58 -35.99 -15.84
CA ALA A 722 -24.62 -37.20 -16.68
C ALA A 722 -26.03 -37.70 -17.01
N GLU A 723 -26.22 -38.36 -18.15
CA GLU A 723 -27.51 -38.96 -18.50
C GLU A 723 -28.07 -39.87 -17.39
N LEU A 724 -29.39 -39.85 -17.18
CA LEU A 724 -30.07 -40.68 -16.16
C LEU A 724 -29.73 -42.17 -16.25
N VAL A 725 -29.50 -42.69 -17.47
CA VAL A 725 -29.09 -44.08 -17.69
C VAL A 725 -27.76 -44.44 -17.01
N SER A 726 -26.90 -43.45 -16.75
CA SER A 726 -25.62 -43.64 -16.03
C SER A 726 -25.80 -43.89 -14.52
N THR A 727 -27.02 -43.74 -14.01
CA THR A 727 -27.40 -43.92 -12.59
C THR A 727 -28.22 -45.19 -12.34
N LEU A 728 -28.27 -46.11 -13.30
CA LEU A 728 -28.93 -47.42 -13.12
C LEU A 728 -28.40 -48.14 -11.87
N GLY A 729 -29.31 -48.69 -11.07
CA GLY A 729 -29.01 -49.30 -9.77
C GLY A 729 -29.02 -48.33 -8.57
N MET A 730 -29.39 -47.06 -8.78
CA MET A 730 -29.55 -46.05 -7.72
C MET A 730 -31.00 -45.56 -7.58
N GLU A 731 -31.99 -46.45 -7.77
CA GLU A 731 -33.41 -46.08 -7.85
C GLU A 731 -33.95 -45.48 -6.56
N ASN A 732 -33.45 -45.90 -5.39
CA ASN A 732 -33.85 -45.33 -4.10
C ASN A 732 -33.41 -43.86 -3.99
N GLY A 733 -32.13 -43.58 -4.25
CA GLY A 733 -31.58 -42.22 -4.23
C GLY A 733 -32.25 -41.30 -5.25
N ARG A 734 -32.53 -41.83 -6.46
CA ARG A 734 -33.29 -41.10 -7.49
C ARG A 734 -34.69 -40.73 -7.01
N ARG A 735 -35.45 -41.69 -6.46
CA ARG A 735 -36.81 -41.42 -5.94
C ARG A 735 -36.81 -40.39 -4.83
N ALA A 736 -35.83 -40.45 -3.92
CA ALA A 736 -35.66 -39.45 -2.86
C ALA A 736 -35.38 -38.06 -3.45
N PHE A 737 -34.48 -37.95 -4.43
CA PHE A 737 -34.18 -36.69 -5.11
C PHE A 737 -35.40 -36.13 -5.86
N ASP A 738 -36.11 -36.97 -6.62
CA ASP A 738 -37.28 -36.55 -7.40
C ASP A 738 -38.40 -36.03 -6.49
N ALA A 739 -38.59 -36.66 -5.33
CA ALA A 739 -39.62 -36.27 -4.36
C ALA A 739 -39.27 -35.02 -3.55
N ALA A 740 -38.00 -34.87 -3.14
CA ALA A 740 -37.60 -33.86 -2.15
C ALA A 740 -36.80 -32.68 -2.75
N CYS A 741 -36.04 -32.91 -3.82
CA CYS A 741 -35.02 -31.96 -4.29
C CYS A 741 -35.33 -31.39 -5.68
N ALA A 742 -35.93 -32.18 -6.59
CA ALA A 742 -36.06 -31.83 -8.00
C ALA A 742 -36.87 -30.56 -8.27
N VAL A 743 -37.86 -30.22 -7.44
CA VAL A 743 -38.66 -28.98 -7.59
C VAL A 743 -37.79 -27.72 -7.60
N CYS A 744 -36.67 -27.75 -6.86
CA CYS A 744 -35.70 -26.66 -6.79
C CYS A 744 -34.46 -26.93 -7.66
N HIS A 745 -33.97 -28.17 -7.69
CA HIS A 745 -32.65 -28.50 -8.25
C HIS A 745 -32.69 -29.21 -9.61
N ALA A 746 -33.86 -29.36 -10.25
CA ALA A 746 -33.96 -29.88 -11.62
C ALA A 746 -33.19 -29.01 -12.63
N GLU A 747 -32.89 -29.59 -13.78
CA GLU A 747 -32.06 -29.00 -14.86
C GLU A 747 -32.53 -27.62 -15.34
N SER A 748 -33.82 -27.29 -15.22
CA SER A 748 -34.35 -25.96 -15.56
C SER A 748 -34.06 -24.88 -14.51
N GLY A 749 -33.38 -25.22 -13.40
CA GLY A 749 -33.24 -24.34 -12.24
C GLY A 749 -34.52 -24.21 -11.41
N GLY A 750 -35.42 -25.19 -11.45
CA GLY A 750 -36.63 -25.24 -10.61
C GLY A 750 -37.65 -24.11 -10.82
N VAL A 751 -38.64 -23.99 -9.93
CA VAL A 751 -39.63 -22.89 -9.95
C VAL A 751 -39.05 -21.61 -9.30
N GLY A 752 -39.02 -20.51 -10.06
CA GLY A 752 -38.28 -19.27 -9.73
C GLY A 752 -38.80 -18.42 -8.56
N HIS A 753 -39.87 -18.83 -7.87
CA HIS A 753 -40.48 -18.02 -6.81
C HIS A 753 -39.87 -18.19 -5.41
N PHE A 754 -38.92 -19.10 -5.17
CA PHE A 754 -38.31 -19.29 -3.82
C PHE A 754 -36.82 -18.96 -3.75
N GLY A 755 -36.31 -18.01 -4.52
CA GLY A 755 -34.90 -17.59 -4.50
C GLY A 755 -34.02 -18.26 -5.56
N VAL A 756 -32.70 -18.24 -5.36
CA VAL A 756 -31.74 -18.78 -6.33
C VAL A 756 -31.77 -20.31 -6.35
N ARG A 757 -31.44 -20.89 -7.50
CA ARG A 757 -31.51 -22.34 -7.74
C ARG A 757 -30.19 -22.83 -8.30
N PRO A 758 -29.24 -23.19 -7.42
CA PRO A 758 -27.94 -23.65 -7.88
C PRO A 758 -28.10 -24.97 -8.62
N LEU A 759 -27.47 -25.04 -9.79
CA LEU A 759 -27.40 -26.26 -10.58
C LEU A 759 -26.42 -27.23 -9.89
N MET A 760 -26.88 -28.45 -9.62
CA MET A 760 -26.11 -29.42 -8.84
C MET A 760 -24.81 -29.84 -9.52
N GLY A 761 -24.77 -29.84 -10.87
CA GLY A 761 -23.53 -30.11 -11.62
C GLY A 761 -22.43 -29.05 -11.47
N LEU A 762 -22.78 -27.87 -10.94
CA LEU A 762 -21.88 -26.74 -10.72
C LEU A 762 -21.61 -26.48 -9.23
N ASN A 763 -22.29 -27.21 -8.33
CA ASN A 763 -22.12 -27.02 -6.90
C ASN A 763 -20.83 -27.69 -6.40
N THR A 764 -19.94 -26.88 -5.82
CA THR A 764 -18.63 -27.35 -5.33
C THR A 764 -18.74 -28.45 -4.26
N SER A 765 -19.78 -28.46 -3.43
CA SER A 765 -19.99 -29.51 -2.42
C SER A 765 -20.31 -30.87 -3.03
N VAL A 766 -20.89 -30.91 -4.24
CA VAL A 766 -21.19 -32.16 -4.95
C VAL A 766 -19.94 -32.74 -5.59
N SER A 767 -19.02 -31.89 -6.03
CA SER A 767 -17.75 -32.29 -6.65
C SER A 767 -16.61 -32.52 -5.65
N HIS A 768 -16.76 -32.10 -4.39
CA HIS A 768 -15.74 -32.25 -3.35
C HIS A 768 -15.32 -33.71 -3.08
N ALA A 769 -14.09 -33.92 -2.61
CA ALA A 769 -13.55 -35.24 -2.33
C ALA A 769 -14.21 -35.91 -1.11
N ASN A 770 -14.55 -35.12 -0.09
CA ASN A 770 -15.26 -35.56 1.13
C ASN A 770 -16.77 -35.24 1.02
N PRO A 771 -17.68 -36.17 1.33
CA PRO A 771 -19.13 -35.94 1.30
C PRO A 771 -19.66 -34.98 2.39
N ASP A 772 -18.87 -34.66 3.42
CA ASP A 772 -19.37 -34.04 4.64
C ASP A 772 -20.12 -32.71 4.41
N ASN A 773 -19.61 -31.83 3.55
CA ASN A 773 -20.29 -30.56 3.26
C ASN A 773 -21.68 -30.78 2.61
N LEU A 774 -21.79 -31.70 1.64
CA LEU A 774 -23.08 -31.99 1.02
C LEU A 774 -24.05 -32.61 2.04
N LEU A 775 -23.57 -33.58 2.83
CA LEU A 775 -24.38 -34.23 3.86
C LEU A 775 -24.87 -33.23 4.93
N ARG A 776 -24.02 -32.27 5.35
CA ARG A 776 -24.41 -31.20 6.27
C ARG A 776 -25.50 -30.30 5.68
N VAL A 777 -25.38 -29.92 4.41
CA VAL A 777 -26.41 -29.12 3.73
C VAL A 777 -27.72 -29.90 3.60
N LEU A 778 -27.67 -31.19 3.25
CA LEU A 778 -28.87 -32.02 3.17
C LEU A 778 -29.54 -32.22 4.54
N GLN A 779 -28.75 -32.50 5.59
CA GLN A 779 -29.29 -32.69 6.93
C GLN A 779 -29.84 -31.38 7.50
N ASN A 780 -29.07 -30.30 7.49
CA ASN A 780 -29.39 -29.08 8.24
C ASN A 780 -30.12 -28.01 7.40
N GLY A 781 -30.15 -28.15 6.08
CA GLY A 781 -30.68 -27.13 5.17
C GLY A 781 -29.86 -25.84 5.19
N ILE A 782 -30.47 -24.77 4.66
CA ILE A 782 -29.94 -23.40 4.69
C ILE A 782 -31.06 -22.50 5.21
N ALA A 783 -31.24 -22.52 6.54
CA ALA A 783 -32.26 -21.74 7.26
C ALA A 783 -31.99 -20.22 7.24
N GLN A 784 -30.72 -19.84 7.32
CA GLN A 784 -30.26 -18.46 7.35
C GLN A 784 -29.30 -18.23 6.19
N PRO A 785 -29.83 -17.95 4.97
CA PRO A 785 -28.98 -17.64 3.83
C PRO A 785 -28.25 -16.31 4.04
N ALA A 786 -27.11 -16.14 3.36
CA ALA A 786 -26.30 -14.92 3.44
C ALA A 786 -27.08 -13.64 3.08
N THR A 787 -28.03 -13.74 2.13
CA THR A 787 -28.97 -12.68 1.79
C THR A 787 -30.37 -13.25 1.59
N ALA A 788 -31.41 -12.45 1.87
CA ALA A 788 -32.80 -12.88 1.73
C ALA A 788 -33.15 -13.30 0.28
N ALA A 789 -32.47 -12.73 -0.72
CA ALA A 789 -32.69 -13.02 -2.14
C ALA A 789 -32.33 -14.47 -2.52
N LEU A 790 -31.49 -15.15 -1.73
CA LEU A 790 -31.07 -16.52 -2.01
C LEU A 790 -32.18 -17.54 -1.77
N GLY A 791 -33.15 -17.21 -0.91
CA GLY A 791 -34.17 -18.15 -0.47
C GLY A 791 -33.65 -19.20 0.49
N TYR A 792 -34.58 -19.99 1.02
CA TYR A 792 -34.33 -21.03 2.02
C TYR A 792 -34.20 -22.41 1.36
N MET A 793 -33.35 -23.27 1.93
CA MET A 793 -33.30 -24.70 1.61
C MET A 793 -33.73 -25.53 2.82
N PRO A 794 -34.70 -26.45 2.69
CA PRO A 794 -35.13 -27.29 3.79
C PRO A 794 -34.08 -28.25 4.29
N ALA A 795 -34.17 -28.53 5.59
CA ALA A 795 -33.45 -29.59 6.28
C ALA A 795 -34.16 -30.93 6.01
N PHE A 796 -33.39 -32.01 5.89
CA PHE A 796 -33.91 -33.37 5.71
C PHE A 796 -33.40 -34.34 6.76
N ARG A 797 -32.80 -33.82 7.85
CA ARG A 797 -32.26 -34.62 8.94
C ARG A 797 -33.35 -35.51 9.54
N ASP A 798 -34.53 -34.99 9.82
CA ASP A 798 -35.55 -35.75 10.55
C ASP A 798 -36.45 -36.60 9.61
N GLU A 799 -36.34 -36.36 8.30
CA GLU A 799 -37.11 -37.02 7.24
C GLU A 799 -36.40 -38.23 6.64
N PHE A 800 -35.06 -38.23 6.60
CA PHE A 800 -34.27 -39.34 6.07
C PHE A 800 -33.34 -39.95 7.14
N ASP A 801 -33.37 -41.28 7.23
CA ASP A 801 -32.37 -42.03 8.00
C ASP A 801 -30.99 -41.99 7.30
N ASP A 802 -29.95 -42.47 7.99
CA ASP A 802 -28.57 -42.39 7.48
C ASP A 802 -28.34 -43.22 6.20
N ARG A 803 -29.10 -44.31 6.01
CA ARG A 803 -29.04 -45.13 4.81
C ARG A 803 -29.70 -44.42 3.63
N GLN A 804 -30.88 -43.83 3.83
CA GLN A 804 -31.58 -43.03 2.83
C GLN A 804 -30.76 -41.80 2.43
N MET A 805 -30.11 -41.15 3.40
CA MET A 805 -29.21 -40.02 3.16
C MET A 805 -27.99 -40.45 2.33
N ALA A 806 -27.41 -41.61 2.63
CA ALA A 806 -26.31 -42.18 1.86
C ALA A 806 -26.71 -42.51 0.42
N GLU A 807 -27.87 -43.14 0.22
CA GLU A 807 -28.41 -43.45 -1.12
C GLU A 807 -28.68 -42.18 -1.93
N LEU A 808 -29.23 -41.13 -1.31
CA LEU A 808 -29.46 -39.82 -1.93
C LEU A 808 -28.15 -39.14 -2.33
N ALA A 809 -27.18 -39.05 -1.41
CA ALA A 809 -25.89 -38.43 -1.68
C ALA A 809 -25.10 -39.18 -2.78
N ALA A 810 -25.14 -40.52 -2.77
CA ALA A 810 -24.53 -41.34 -3.81
C ALA A 810 -25.14 -41.08 -5.19
N TYR A 811 -26.47 -40.98 -5.26
CA TYR A 811 -27.18 -40.62 -6.49
C TYR A 811 -26.79 -39.22 -6.99
N ILE A 812 -26.84 -38.20 -6.12
CA ILE A 812 -26.46 -36.82 -6.48
C ILE A 812 -25.04 -36.77 -7.03
N ARG A 813 -24.09 -37.41 -6.33
CA ARG A 813 -22.69 -37.51 -6.76
C ARG A 813 -22.56 -38.15 -8.13
N LYS A 814 -23.18 -39.31 -8.34
CA LYS A 814 -23.09 -40.05 -9.61
C LYS A 814 -23.75 -39.29 -10.77
N ARG A 815 -24.88 -38.63 -10.51
CA ARG A 815 -25.65 -37.87 -11.50
C ARG A 815 -24.99 -36.56 -11.90
N TYR A 816 -24.43 -35.82 -10.95
CA TYR A 816 -24.01 -34.43 -11.15
C TYR A 816 -22.50 -34.21 -11.08
N ALA A 817 -21.72 -35.17 -10.57
CA ALA A 817 -20.26 -35.16 -10.62
C ALA A 817 -19.71 -36.53 -11.09
N PRO A 818 -20.09 -37.00 -12.30
CA PRO A 818 -19.76 -38.35 -12.79
C PRO A 818 -18.27 -38.61 -12.98
N ASP A 819 -17.48 -37.57 -13.21
CA ASP A 819 -16.02 -37.66 -13.42
C ASP A 819 -15.25 -37.87 -12.12
N GLN A 820 -15.94 -37.77 -10.98
CA GLN A 820 -15.30 -37.85 -9.68
C GLN A 820 -15.49 -39.23 -9.05
N PRO A 821 -14.55 -39.70 -8.21
CA PRO A 821 -14.69 -40.96 -7.51
C PRO A 821 -15.96 -41.01 -6.64
N ALA A 822 -16.57 -42.20 -6.58
CA ALA A 822 -17.65 -42.47 -5.64
C ALA A 822 -17.13 -42.37 -4.19
N TRP A 823 -17.91 -41.72 -3.33
CA TRP A 823 -17.62 -41.67 -1.91
C TRP A 823 -17.82 -43.03 -1.25
N ARG A 824 -17.07 -43.28 -0.17
CA ARG A 824 -17.13 -44.51 0.62
C ARG A 824 -17.77 -44.22 1.96
N ASP A 825 -18.34 -45.25 2.59
CA ASP A 825 -18.84 -45.21 3.97
C ASP A 825 -19.84 -44.07 4.26
N LEU A 826 -20.68 -43.74 3.26
CA LEU A 826 -21.61 -42.60 3.34
C LEU A 826 -22.61 -42.68 4.50
N GLU A 827 -23.09 -43.88 4.83
CA GLU A 827 -24.01 -44.09 5.96
C GLU A 827 -23.34 -43.75 7.29
N ALA A 828 -22.10 -44.21 7.50
CA ALA A 828 -21.31 -43.87 8.68
C ALA A 828 -20.96 -42.37 8.73
N ALA A 829 -20.69 -41.75 7.57
CA ALA A 829 -20.48 -40.30 7.50
C ALA A 829 -21.75 -39.52 7.88
N SER A 830 -22.92 -39.93 7.39
CA SER A 830 -24.21 -39.34 7.75
C SER A 830 -24.47 -39.44 9.25
N ALA A 831 -24.28 -40.64 9.84
CA ALA A 831 -24.48 -40.87 11.26
C ALA A 831 -23.54 -40.01 12.13
N ARG A 832 -22.28 -39.86 11.72
CA ARG A 832 -21.29 -39.00 12.40
C ARG A 832 -21.72 -37.54 12.40
N ILE A 833 -22.12 -37.01 11.24
CA ILE A 833 -22.56 -35.60 11.11
C ILE A 833 -23.83 -35.37 11.92
N ARG A 834 -24.74 -36.35 11.91
CA ARG A 834 -25.96 -36.33 12.71
C ARG A 834 -25.60 -36.22 14.19
N ALA A 835 -24.71 -37.07 14.71
CA ALA A 835 -24.29 -37.02 16.12
C ALA A 835 -23.68 -35.66 16.52
N GLN A 836 -22.98 -34.98 15.62
CA GLN A 836 -22.37 -33.66 15.88
C GLN A 836 -23.42 -32.54 15.97
N GLY A 837 -24.46 -32.57 15.13
CA GLY A 837 -25.50 -31.53 15.10
C GLY A 837 -26.56 -31.63 16.20
N ALA A 838 -26.46 -32.57 17.15
CA ALA A 838 -27.41 -32.71 18.26
C ALA A 838 -27.15 -31.72 19.43
N GLY A 839 -26.16 -30.83 19.30
CA GLY A 839 -25.73 -29.88 20.33
C GLY A 839 -25.80 -28.39 19.97
N HIS A 840 -26.41 -28.02 18.83
CA HIS A 840 -26.57 -26.62 18.40
C HIS A 840 -27.98 -26.09 18.58
#